data_AF-C1G2I4-F1
#
_entry.id   AF-C1G2I4-F1
#
_cell.length_a   1.000
_cell.length_b   1.000
_cell.length_c   1.000
_cell.angle_alpha   90.00
_cell.angle_beta   90.00
_cell.angle_gamma   90.00
#
_symmetry.space_group_name_H-M   'P 1'
#
loop_
_entity.id
_entity.type
_entity.pdbx_description
1 polymer ?
#
loop_
_entity_poly.entity_id
_entity_poly.type
_entity_poly.pdbx_seq_one_letter_code
_entity_poly.pdbx_strand_id
1 'polypeptide(L)'
;MIIRRDSDVEIHLPDANQSTSSTTANEADVDMSLDDPSVPLSLPANIAARFYQKSSSRRRASSTSSRRSSVSSLHSHHSNISAHGGPHSDHMAQHMRRVSIIESRKARLADRAAHAEKVRLRAALAKNESKHILREERALAAKQARERFLAEITAKCEEEVRRAKKKAEDMKERKAAEHARQRLEMAEKFAEAEKRRLLYQQNTRRPRTTSLAAAEEKKVAKATVKQMSRTSAARIIQRAWRNHYARTVITEFRAVDLSLQRIRALSFEEVGALLSEEKLLAVAAKVLRLCGLQDTEGGAMGERGAVRTFLSSYLILAHPAQVLSSNGEQEQDLIAKGVDLLIIFEQVISQLSAIGVWPAYLSADLQALSESYNTFFSAFHAWKTHDSSVLIEIMLAQFIELELIWQTVKDDRAGGAVDDYQQGIRHNQILLLARLKRLAGAEKAMVMVKQALRKAKRENMKSGSSQQAIPRAAVVLPSSSELLPESAQSPICESFSSKDQLALAQLDQEEVTPRDRFAKALTALPDNRALVHELLINREYKIDQGPYTEIRRQIMNHMCDMMRRDVVKGLGTSWTVAMASVIQDRLLHSLKPGNSLHVLISEVLDPKYIENQCNAGTFSYDAFFDFMSNILPKLCAPYRDPDVKAFATDTSGDAIDRLARLMNIIDLLSLDHTNFLLHVAAPQLIREGPGYEQRAFARDLQDGTITLDRTRAFWRSSRKAIIDEMKKRDPENVNPDYKPPVAKIYAHGLVDLVLSNRRLRPELIPETLHLDHSRLDELRSRVFKIAATASILLSAKNLLKRDVRSQWKGEAERIMALDFSDIKPERVQSILESAHAMPLTTRTQLFSTIKHVLSPATSASITATATASSAATMSGQFVSISPDTFALLPSTSTSTSSSPSPSSPTDNRANNTGCFTDPVTKLMLSRLRAHVFARLSASSASERVRMTATASQSLATAGMPEFVSEVGKVVESLGKVREVDWMCHGMVYEGVWSEEGDGGVGNGNGNENRNQNVDGDGYVVERQTEV
;
A
#
# COMPACT_ATOMS: atom_id res chain seq x y z
N MET A 1 62.14 -26.74 31.89
CA MET A 1 61.41 -27.74 32.71
C MET A 1 60.08 -28.01 31.99
N ILE A 2 59.79 -29.26 31.60
CA ILE A 2 58.81 -30.16 32.28
C ILE A 2 57.37 -29.63 32.08
N ILE A 3 56.43 -30.28 31.39
CA ILE A 3 56.36 -31.62 30.76
C ILE A 3 55.35 -31.53 29.56
N ARG A 4 55.66 -32.05 28.35
CA ARG A 4 55.06 -33.24 27.67
C ARG A 4 53.51 -33.30 27.61
N ARG A 5 52.84 -33.76 26.53
CA ARG A 5 53.28 -34.53 25.34
C ARG A 5 52.24 -34.48 24.20
N ASP A 6 52.68 -34.79 22.99
CA ASP A 6 51.90 -34.99 21.76
C ASP A 6 51.47 -36.47 21.56
N SER A 7 50.44 -36.71 20.73
CA SER A 7 50.29 -37.92 19.90
C SER A 7 49.13 -37.80 18.90
N ASP A 8 49.42 -37.93 17.60
CA ASP A 8 48.46 -37.99 16.48
C ASP A 8 47.93 -39.42 16.20
N VAL A 9 47.38 -39.63 14.98
CA VAL A 9 47.21 -40.91 14.22
C VAL A 9 45.84 -41.63 14.31
N GLU A 10 44.94 -41.22 13.41
CA GLU A 10 44.37 -42.00 12.27
C GLU A 10 43.70 -43.40 12.38
N ILE A 11 42.72 -43.59 11.48
CA ILE A 11 42.40 -44.80 10.65
C ILE A 11 41.33 -45.87 11.08
N HIS A 12 40.30 -45.98 10.22
CA HIS A 12 39.45 -47.14 9.81
C HIS A 12 38.23 -47.70 10.59
N LEU A 13 37.36 -48.36 9.80
CA LEU A 13 36.11 -49.14 10.04
C LEU A 13 36.38 -50.63 9.60
N PRO A 14 35.44 -51.64 9.55
CA PRO A 14 34.01 -51.74 9.95
C PRO A 14 33.61 -53.07 10.70
N ASP A 15 32.29 -53.41 10.70
CA ASP A 15 31.59 -54.73 10.76
C ASP A 15 31.40 -55.59 12.04
N ALA A 16 30.13 -56.03 12.30
CA ALA A 16 29.69 -57.43 12.60
C ALA A 16 28.18 -57.63 13.03
N ASN A 17 27.34 -58.18 12.12
CA ASN A 17 26.24 -59.22 12.22
C ASN A 17 25.25 -59.45 13.42
N GLN A 18 24.12 -60.12 13.09
CA GLN A 18 23.02 -60.77 13.89
C GLN A 18 21.79 -59.88 14.29
N SER A 19 20.49 -60.27 14.33
CA SER A 19 19.63 -61.51 14.25
C SER A 19 19.08 -62.07 15.60
N THR A 20 17.85 -62.62 15.78
CA THR A 20 16.76 -63.06 14.85
C THR A 20 15.34 -63.20 15.51
N SER A 21 14.26 -62.88 14.77
CA SER A 21 12.86 -63.44 14.70
C SER A 21 12.07 -64.10 15.87
N SER A 22 10.76 -63.73 16.02
CA SER A 22 9.56 -64.64 15.92
C SER A 22 8.23 -63.83 16.05
N THR A 23 7.17 -63.90 15.20
CA THR A 23 6.14 -64.96 14.90
C THR A 23 5.34 -65.46 16.12
N THR A 24 4.01 -65.71 16.10
CA THR A 24 2.94 -65.72 15.05
C THR A 24 1.87 -64.62 15.32
N ALA A 25 0.56 -64.58 14.98
CA ALA A 25 -0.50 -65.38 14.27
C ALA A 25 -1.71 -64.42 14.00
N ASN A 26 -2.77 -64.65 13.20
CA ASN A 26 -3.14 -65.59 12.11
C ASN A 26 -4.36 -65.01 11.29
N GLU A 27 -4.73 -65.66 10.16
CA GLU A 27 -6.05 -65.82 9.47
C GLU A 27 -7.15 -64.73 9.57
N ALA A 28 -7.82 -64.27 8.49
CA ALA A 28 -7.85 -64.61 7.05
C ALA A 28 -8.51 -63.41 6.27
N ASP A 29 -8.69 -63.30 4.94
CA ASP A 29 -8.48 -64.14 3.72
C ASP A 29 -8.25 -63.14 2.52
N VAL A 30 -7.43 -63.39 1.48
CA VAL A 30 -7.71 -64.09 0.19
C VAL A 30 -8.84 -63.43 -0.64
N ASP A 31 -8.64 -62.89 -1.86
CA ASP A 31 -7.47 -62.69 -2.75
C ASP A 31 -7.79 -61.49 -3.70
N MET A 32 -7.10 -61.03 -4.77
CA MET A 32 -5.95 -61.35 -5.67
C MET A 32 -5.50 -59.97 -6.26
N SER A 33 -4.34 -59.70 -6.88
CA SER A 33 -3.11 -60.45 -7.20
C SER A 33 -1.91 -59.48 -7.26
N LEU A 34 -0.68 -60.00 -7.18
CA LEU A 34 0.61 -59.27 -7.31
C LEU A 34 0.94 -58.96 -8.81
N ASP A 35 2.05 -58.33 -9.23
CA ASP A 35 3.36 -58.04 -8.59
C ASP A 35 4.10 -56.84 -9.25
N ASP A 36 5.29 -56.47 -8.75
CA ASP A 36 6.14 -55.34 -9.22
C ASP A 36 7.20 -55.78 -10.29
N PRO A 37 8.37 -55.14 -10.56
CA PRO A 37 8.79 -54.94 -11.96
C PRO A 37 10.04 -55.71 -12.41
N SER A 38 10.15 -55.97 -13.72
CA SER A 38 11.41 -56.43 -14.33
C SER A 38 11.69 -55.79 -15.70
N VAL A 39 12.97 -55.53 -15.97
CA VAL A 39 13.45 -54.89 -17.21
C VAL A 39 13.94 -55.96 -18.19
N PRO A 40 13.50 -55.90 -19.47
CA PRO A 40 14.36 -56.39 -20.54
C PRO A 40 14.46 -55.45 -21.76
N LEU A 41 15.73 -55.14 -22.10
CA LEU A 41 16.31 -55.21 -23.45
C LEU A 41 15.68 -54.40 -24.60
N SER A 42 16.43 -53.41 -25.10
CA SER A 42 16.21 -52.80 -26.42
C SER A 42 16.55 -53.78 -27.55
N LEU A 43 15.68 -53.84 -28.58
CA LEU A 43 15.91 -54.67 -29.77
C LEU A 43 16.83 -53.96 -30.79
N PRO A 44 17.65 -54.70 -31.58
CA PRO A 44 18.59 -54.11 -32.53
C PRO A 44 17.95 -53.26 -33.64
N ALA A 45 18.63 -52.18 -34.03
CA ALA A 45 18.13 -51.14 -34.93
C ALA A 45 17.61 -51.61 -36.30
N ASN A 46 18.10 -52.76 -36.79
CA ASN A 46 17.78 -53.28 -38.12
C ASN A 46 16.32 -53.74 -38.30
N ILE A 47 15.57 -53.93 -37.20
CA ILE A 47 14.13 -54.27 -37.24
C ILE A 47 13.27 -53.00 -37.20
N ALA A 48 13.65 -52.00 -36.40
CA ALA A 48 12.92 -50.72 -36.29
C ALA A 48 12.85 -49.96 -37.63
N ALA A 49 13.89 -50.10 -38.47
CA ALA A 49 13.96 -49.46 -39.79
C ALA A 49 12.84 -49.85 -40.77
N ARG A 50 12.10 -50.95 -40.55
CA ARG A 50 10.99 -51.37 -41.43
C ARG A 50 9.66 -50.64 -41.19
N PHE A 51 9.49 -49.93 -40.08
CA PHE A 51 8.20 -49.33 -39.71
C PHE A 51 8.11 -47.81 -39.92
N TYR A 52 9.20 -47.15 -40.32
CA TYR A 52 9.23 -45.70 -40.59
C TYR A 52 9.92 -45.34 -41.90
N GLN A 53 9.15 -45.26 -42.99
CA GLN A 53 9.53 -44.49 -44.18
C GLN A 53 8.44 -43.48 -44.55
N LYS A 54 8.88 -42.24 -44.85
CA LYS A 54 8.02 -41.11 -45.21
C LYS A 54 7.49 -41.25 -46.64
N SER A 55 6.26 -40.84 -46.88
CA SER A 55 5.78 -40.47 -48.21
C SER A 55 5.56 -38.95 -48.29
N SER A 56 6.26 -38.28 -49.21
CA SER A 56 6.19 -36.82 -49.35
C SER A 56 5.96 -36.38 -50.80
N SER A 57 4.79 -35.80 -51.04
CA SER A 57 4.56 -34.70 -51.99
C SER A 57 4.89 -34.88 -53.50
N ARG A 58 3.80 -34.99 -54.29
CA ARG A 58 3.49 -34.25 -55.56
C ARG A 58 3.78 -34.84 -56.97
N ARG A 59 2.82 -34.49 -57.86
CA ARG A 59 2.80 -34.37 -59.36
C ARG A 59 2.31 -35.54 -60.25
N ARG A 60 1.04 -35.39 -60.66
CA ARG A 60 0.48 -35.46 -62.05
C ARG A 60 0.64 -36.71 -62.96
N ALA A 61 -0.52 -37.33 -63.19
CA ALA A 61 -1.24 -37.42 -64.49
C ALA A 61 -0.87 -38.50 -65.55
N SER A 62 -1.83 -38.71 -66.47
CA SER A 62 -1.92 -39.72 -67.56
C SER A 62 -2.08 -41.19 -67.12
N SER A 63 -2.76 -42.09 -67.85
CA SER A 63 -3.88 -41.95 -68.81
C SER A 63 -4.55 -43.32 -69.11
N THR A 64 -5.80 -43.30 -69.63
CA THR A 64 -6.40 -44.30 -70.56
C THR A 64 -6.27 -45.83 -70.30
N SER A 65 -7.38 -46.49 -69.91
CA SER A 65 -7.94 -47.72 -70.53
C SER A 65 -9.25 -48.10 -69.79
N SER A 66 -10.47 -47.94 -70.32
CA SER A 66 -11.11 -48.50 -71.53
C SER A 66 -11.79 -49.87 -71.33
N ARG A 67 -13.13 -49.88 -71.28
CA ARG A 67 -14.00 -50.61 -72.24
C ARG A 67 -15.51 -50.44 -71.96
N ARG A 68 -16.25 -50.06 -73.02
CA ARG A 68 -17.73 -50.06 -73.20
C ARG A 68 -18.55 -49.13 -72.26
N SER A 69 -19.52 -48.29 -72.68
CA SER A 69 -20.49 -48.26 -73.81
C SER A 69 -21.68 -49.23 -73.66
N SER A 70 -22.96 -48.87 -73.84
CA SER A 70 -23.62 -47.58 -74.12
C SER A 70 -25.16 -47.77 -74.01
N VAL A 71 -25.93 -46.70 -74.27
CA VAL A 71 -27.34 -46.68 -74.74
C VAL A 71 -28.50 -47.30 -73.91
N SER A 72 -29.45 -46.41 -73.56
CA SER A 72 -30.90 -46.53 -73.82
C SER A 72 -31.86 -47.31 -72.90
N SER A 73 -33.14 -46.95 -73.10
CA SER A 73 -34.42 -47.54 -72.68
C SER A 73 -34.83 -47.55 -71.20
N LEU A 74 -35.60 -46.53 -70.82
CA LEU A 74 -36.88 -46.73 -70.12
C LEU A 74 -37.98 -46.01 -70.90
N HIS A 75 -38.63 -46.76 -71.79
CA HIS A 75 -39.85 -46.39 -72.50
C HIS A 75 -40.70 -47.65 -72.59
N SER A 76 -42.03 -47.53 -72.43
CA SER A 76 -42.98 -48.64 -72.21
C SER A 76 -42.69 -49.51 -70.96
N HIS A 77 -43.69 -50.11 -70.30
CA HIS A 77 -45.08 -50.28 -70.72
C HIS A 77 -46.08 -49.53 -69.82
N HIS A 78 -46.81 -48.59 -70.43
CA HIS A 78 -48.24 -48.42 -70.15
C HIS A 78 -49.04 -49.39 -71.04
N SER A 79 -50.33 -49.53 -70.75
CA SER A 79 -51.24 -50.60 -71.22
C SER A 79 -50.90 -51.98 -70.62
N ASN A 80 -51.87 -52.86 -70.34
CA ASN A 80 -53.28 -52.82 -70.74
C ASN A 80 -54.27 -53.01 -69.58
N ILE A 81 -55.51 -52.60 -69.82
CA ILE A 81 -56.67 -52.96 -68.99
C ILE A 81 -57.01 -54.43 -69.26
N SER A 82 -57.23 -55.20 -68.19
CA SER A 82 -58.08 -56.39 -68.23
C SER A 82 -58.70 -56.58 -66.85
N ALA A 83 -59.99 -56.90 -66.81
CA ALA A 83 -60.73 -57.12 -65.57
C ALA A 83 -61.29 -58.54 -65.57
N HIS A 84 -60.99 -59.30 -64.51
CA HIS A 84 -61.86 -60.34 -63.95
C HIS A 84 -61.38 -60.65 -62.51
N GLY A 85 -62.31 -61.04 -61.63
CA GLY A 85 -62.07 -61.13 -60.18
C GLY A 85 -61.85 -62.55 -59.65
N GLY A 86 -61.11 -62.66 -58.55
CA GLY A 86 -60.90 -63.86 -57.73
C GLY A 86 -60.26 -63.47 -56.39
N PRO A 87 -60.58 -64.11 -55.25
CA PRO A 87 -60.47 -63.42 -53.95
C PRO A 87 -59.19 -63.64 -53.14
N HIS A 88 -58.89 -62.63 -52.30
CA HIS A 88 -58.00 -62.60 -51.12
C HIS A 88 -56.48 -62.89 -51.25
N SER A 89 -56.01 -63.78 -52.12
CA SER A 89 -54.59 -64.18 -52.15
C SER A 89 -53.65 -63.02 -52.52
N ASP A 90 -53.96 -62.27 -53.58
CA ASP A 90 -53.09 -61.21 -54.10
C ASP A 90 -53.00 -60.00 -53.16
N HIS A 91 -54.05 -59.72 -52.37
CA HIS A 91 -54.01 -58.65 -51.36
C HIS A 91 -52.98 -58.94 -50.27
N MET A 92 -52.86 -60.20 -49.82
CA MET A 92 -51.80 -60.61 -48.90
C MET A 92 -50.42 -60.50 -49.57
N ALA A 93 -50.27 -60.96 -50.81
CA ALA A 93 -49.01 -60.86 -51.55
C ALA A 93 -48.60 -59.40 -51.80
N GLN A 94 -49.54 -58.48 -52.03
CA GLN A 94 -49.29 -57.05 -52.17
C GLN A 94 -48.95 -56.39 -50.81
N HIS A 95 -49.62 -56.79 -49.73
CA HIS A 95 -49.32 -56.33 -48.38
C HIS A 95 -47.91 -56.76 -47.94
N MET A 96 -47.54 -58.03 -48.13
CA MET A 96 -46.20 -58.55 -47.82
C MET A 96 -45.10 -57.82 -48.63
N ARG A 97 -45.32 -57.57 -49.92
CA ARG A 97 -44.43 -56.74 -50.75
C ARG A 97 -44.31 -55.31 -50.20
N ARG A 98 -45.42 -54.68 -49.79
CA ARG A 98 -45.43 -53.34 -49.16
C ARG A 98 -44.69 -53.32 -47.81
N VAL A 99 -44.88 -54.34 -46.97
CA VAL A 99 -44.18 -54.47 -45.68
C VAL A 99 -42.67 -54.60 -45.90
N SER A 100 -42.22 -55.49 -46.80
CA SER A 100 -40.79 -55.65 -47.13
C SER A 100 -40.14 -54.37 -47.67
N ILE A 101 -40.87 -53.58 -48.48
CA ILE A 101 -40.40 -52.25 -48.94
C ILE A 101 -40.28 -51.26 -47.78
N ILE A 102 -41.25 -51.24 -46.86
CA ILE A 102 -41.20 -50.39 -45.65
C ILE A 102 -40.05 -50.83 -44.72
N GLU A 103 -39.85 -52.14 -44.55
CA GLU A 103 -38.81 -52.72 -43.71
C GLU A 103 -37.41 -52.45 -44.25
N SER A 104 -37.17 -52.65 -45.55
CA SER A 104 -35.90 -52.25 -46.18
C SER A 104 -35.65 -50.74 -46.11
N ARG A 105 -36.72 -49.91 -46.05
CA ARG A 105 -36.60 -48.46 -45.79
C ARG A 105 -36.32 -48.16 -44.32
N LYS A 106 -36.88 -48.89 -43.36
CA LYS A 106 -36.54 -48.81 -41.93
C LYS A 106 -35.07 -49.18 -41.70
N ALA A 107 -34.59 -50.29 -42.26
CA ALA A 107 -33.20 -50.72 -42.17
C ALA A 107 -32.24 -49.63 -42.67
N ARG A 108 -32.43 -49.12 -43.90
CA ARG A 108 -31.61 -48.03 -44.46
C ARG A 108 -31.68 -46.71 -43.68
N LEU A 109 -32.69 -46.50 -42.84
CA LEU A 109 -32.77 -45.35 -41.92
C LEU A 109 -32.05 -45.64 -40.60
N ALA A 110 -32.14 -46.86 -40.07
CA ALA A 110 -31.36 -47.32 -38.93
C ALA A 110 -29.85 -47.30 -39.22
N ASP A 111 -29.42 -47.74 -40.40
CA ASP A 111 -28.02 -47.67 -40.85
C ASP A 111 -27.49 -46.22 -40.85
N ARG A 112 -28.32 -45.28 -41.32
CA ARG A 112 -27.99 -43.84 -41.33
C ARG A 112 -27.92 -43.26 -39.91
N ALA A 113 -28.81 -43.68 -39.01
CA ALA A 113 -28.78 -43.27 -37.61
C ALA A 113 -27.53 -43.83 -36.88
N ALA A 114 -27.22 -45.11 -37.07
CA ALA A 114 -26.01 -45.74 -36.53
C ALA A 114 -24.73 -45.10 -37.07
N HIS A 115 -24.71 -44.73 -38.37
CA HIS A 115 -23.61 -43.96 -38.95
C HIS A 115 -23.49 -42.55 -38.34
N ALA A 116 -24.62 -41.85 -38.13
CA ALA A 116 -24.62 -40.53 -37.50
C ALA A 116 -24.08 -40.58 -36.06
N GLU A 117 -24.50 -41.57 -35.26
CA GLU A 117 -23.94 -41.82 -33.92
C GLU A 117 -22.44 -42.13 -33.97
N LYS A 118 -22.00 -43.00 -34.89
CA LYS A 118 -20.57 -43.33 -35.07
C LYS A 118 -19.72 -42.11 -35.44
N VAL A 119 -20.27 -41.19 -36.23
CA VAL A 119 -19.62 -39.90 -36.54
C VAL A 119 -19.63 -38.97 -35.32
N ARG A 120 -20.75 -38.88 -34.58
CA ARG A 120 -20.88 -38.08 -33.35
C ARG A 120 -19.85 -38.50 -32.30
N LEU A 121 -19.72 -39.82 -32.06
CA LEU A 121 -18.76 -40.39 -31.12
C LEU A 121 -17.31 -40.13 -31.56
N ARG A 122 -16.98 -40.35 -32.85
CA ARG A 122 -15.63 -40.05 -33.38
C ARG A 122 -15.28 -38.56 -33.25
N ALA A 123 -16.22 -37.67 -33.53
CA ALA A 123 -16.03 -36.23 -33.38
C ALA A 123 -15.88 -35.80 -31.92
N ALA A 124 -16.61 -36.45 -30.99
CA ALA A 124 -16.48 -36.22 -29.56
C ALA A 124 -15.10 -36.67 -29.02
N LEU A 125 -14.61 -37.85 -29.44
CA LEU A 125 -13.29 -38.35 -29.07
C LEU A 125 -12.18 -37.42 -29.55
N ALA A 126 -12.12 -37.09 -30.85
CA ALA A 126 -11.11 -36.17 -31.39
C ALA A 126 -11.14 -34.77 -30.76
N LYS A 127 -12.33 -34.27 -30.36
CA LYS A 127 -12.52 -33.01 -29.64
C LYS A 127 -12.11 -33.09 -28.16
N ASN A 128 -12.04 -34.28 -27.58
CA ASN A 128 -11.55 -34.51 -26.21
C ASN A 128 -10.04 -34.76 -26.20
N GLU A 129 -9.50 -35.53 -27.14
CA GLU A 129 -8.06 -35.75 -27.35
C GLU A 129 -7.31 -34.43 -27.56
N SER A 130 -7.78 -33.59 -28.50
CA SER A 130 -7.20 -32.26 -28.73
C SER A 130 -7.28 -31.33 -27.51
N LYS A 131 -8.35 -31.41 -26.71
CA LYS A 131 -8.46 -30.70 -25.43
C LYS A 131 -7.55 -31.27 -24.34
N HIS A 132 -7.23 -32.56 -24.38
CA HIS A 132 -6.30 -33.20 -23.46
C HIS A 132 -4.89 -32.68 -23.72
N ILE A 133 -4.41 -32.79 -24.96
CA ILE A 133 -3.08 -32.34 -25.39
C ILE A 133 -2.83 -30.86 -25.04
N LEU A 134 -3.80 -29.98 -25.31
CA LEU A 134 -3.69 -28.55 -24.98
C LEU A 134 -3.67 -28.26 -23.46
N ARG A 135 -4.20 -29.18 -22.62
CA ARG A 135 -4.04 -29.13 -21.15
C ARG A 135 -2.69 -29.71 -20.76
N GLU A 136 -2.27 -30.80 -21.40
CA GLU A 136 -0.94 -31.42 -21.36
C GLU A 136 0.19 -30.36 -21.47
N GLU A 137 0.23 -29.72 -22.63
CA GLU A 137 1.19 -28.66 -22.99
C GLU A 137 1.13 -27.48 -22.02
N ARG A 138 -0.07 -27.03 -21.62
CA ARG A 138 -0.23 -25.92 -20.68
C ARG A 138 0.24 -26.27 -19.26
N ALA A 139 0.04 -27.51 -18.80
CA ALA A 139 0.54 -27.98 -17.52
C ALA A 139 2.07 -28.12 -17.53
N LEU A 140 2.64 -28.64 -18.61
CA LEU A 140 4.10 -28.71 -18.81
C LEU A 140 4.74 -27.32 -18.88
N ALA A 141 4.14 -26.37 -19.61
CA ALA A 141 4.60 -24.99 -19.66
C ALA A 141 4.54 -24.29 -18.28
N ALA A 142 3.47 -24.51 -17.51
CA ALA A 142 3.35 -24.00 -16.14
C ALA A 142 4.39 -24.62 -15.19
N LYS A 143 4.68 -25.92 -15.33
CA LYS A 143 5.76 -26.59 -14.59
C LYS A 143 7.13 -25.99 -14.91
N GLN A 144 7.47 -25.84 -16.20
CA GLN A 144 8.73 -25.24 -16.63
C GLN A 144 8.87 -23.77 -16.18
N ALA A 145 7.78 -23.00 -16.17
CA ALA A 145 7.80 -21.64 -15.63
C ALA A 145 8.09 -21.62 -14.13
N ARG A 146 7.43 -22.49 -13.34
CA ARG A 146 7.69 -22.65 -11.90
C ARG A 146 9.14 -23.07 -11.63
N GLU A 147 9.68 -24.02 -12.40
CA GLU A 147 11.07 -24.48 -12.28
C GLU A 147 12.08 -23.36 -12.59
N ARG A 148 11.81 -22.52 -13.61
CA ARG A 148 12.63 -21.33 -13.90
C ARG A 148 12.60 -20.29 -12.77
N PHE A 149 11.43 -19.98 -12.20
CA PHE A 149 11.35 -19.04 -11.07
C PHE A 149 12.05 -19.60 -9.81
N LEU A 150 11.92 -20.90 -9.53
CA LEU A 150 12.67 -21.54 -8.44
C LEU A 150 14.18 -21.49 -8.69
N ALA A 151 14.64 -21.73 -9.92
CA ALA A 151 16.05 -21.61 -10.29
C ALA A 151 16.56 -20.16 -10.12
N GLU A 152 15.80 -19.16 -10.57
CA GLU A 152 16.14 -17.74 -10.41
C GLU A 152 16.22 -17.33 -8.93
N ILE A 153 15.28 -17.79 -8.09
CA ILE A 153 15.30 -17.57 -6.65
C ILE A 153 16.54 -18.24 -6.03
N THR A 154 16.85 -19.49 -6.39
CA THR A 154 18.05 -20.17 -5.88
C THR A 154 19.34 -19.46 -6.30
N ALA A 155 19.42 -18.94 -7.52
CA ALA A 155 20.57 -18.18 -8.00
C ALA A 155 20.73 -16.85 -7.23
N LYS A 156 19.63 -16.12 -6.97
CA LYS A 156 19.64 -14.90 -6.15
C LYS A 156 20.06 -15.17 -4.71
N CYS A 157 19.53 -16.21 -4.08
CA CYS A 157 19.96 -16.64 -2.75
C CYS A 157 21.43 -17.10 -2.73
N GLU A 158 21.91 -17.77 -3.78
CA GLU A 158 23.32 -18.14 -3.90
C GLU A 158 24.23 -16.90 -4.03
N GLU A 159 23.83 -15.89 -4.82
CA GLU A 159 24.55 -14.61 -4.88
C GLU A 159 24.59 -13.89 -3.53
N GLU A 160 23.49 -13.84 -2.79
CA GLU A 160 23.44 -13.23 -1.46
C GLU A 160 24.33 -13.98 -0.46
N VAL A 161 24.29 -15.32 -0.47
CA VAL A 161 25.21 -16.14 0.33
C VAL A 161 26.66 -15.94 -0.12
N ARG A 162 26.94 -15.73 -1.41
CA ARG A 162 28.29 -15.44 -1.93
C ARG A 162 28.78 -14.05 -1.49
N ARG A 163 27.90 -13.03 -1.53
CA ARG A 163 28.15 -11.67 -0.99
C ARG A 163 28.39 -11.71 0.53
N ALA A 164 27.62 -12.51 1.27
CA ALA A 164 27.76 -12.68 2.71
C ALA A 164 29.07 -13.42 3.07
N LYS A 165 29.40 -14.49 2.35
CA LYS A 165 30.69 -15.20 2.49
C LYS A 165 31.87 -14.28 2.22
N LYS A 166 31.83 -13.50 1.13
CA LYS A 166 32.88 -12.52 0.84
C LYS A 166 33.02 -11.50 1.97
N LYS A 167 31.93 -10.87 2.44
CA LYS A 167 31.98 -9.94 3.59
C LYS A 167 32.55 -10.58 4.87
N ALA A 168 32.30 -11.87 5.10
CA ALA A 168 32.87 -12.60 6.24
C ALA A 168 34.38 -12.89 6.05
N GLU A 169 34.82 -13.13 4.82
CA GLU A 169 36.23 -13.29 4.43
C GLU A 169 36.99 -11.95 4.52
N ASP A 170 36.45 -10.88 3.94
CA ASP A 170 36.97 -9.50 4.04
C ASP A 170 37.13 -9.08 5.53
N MET A 171 36.16 -9.40 6.39
CA MET A 171 36.25 -9.15 7.84
C MET A 171 37.27 -10.03 8.57
N LYS A 172 37.50 -11.27 8.09
CA LYS A 172 38.51 -12.16 8.66
C LYS A 172 39.92 -11.69 8.28
N GLU A 173 40.12 -11.31 7.02
CA GLU A 173 41.37 -10.72 6.53
C GLU A 173 41.69 -9.41 7.27
N ARG A 174 40.72 -8.50 7.40
CA ARG A 174 40.91 -7.24 8.15
C ARG A 174 41.35 -7.48 9.59
N LYS A 175 40.72 -8.42 10.32
CA LYS A 175 41.12 -8.79 11.68
C LYS A 175 42.51 -9.43 11.73
N ALA A 176 42.87 -10.23 10.73
CA ALA A 176 44.22 -10.80 10.62
C ALA A 176 45.27 -9.70 10.35
N ALA A 177 44.97 -8.71 9.51
CA ALA A 177 45.83 -7.57 9.22
C ALA A 177 45.99 -6.65 10.46
N GLU A 178 44.92 -6.36 11.19
CA GLU A 178 44.96 -5.59 12.45
C GLU A 178 45.83 -6.31 13.51
N HIS A 179 45.68 -7.63 13.66
CA HIS A 179 46.52 -8.44 14.55
C HIS A 179 47.98 -8.55 14.07
N ALA A 180 48.22 -8.63 12.75
CA ALA A 180 49.57 -8.60 12.18
C ALA A 180 50.25 -7.24 12.45
N ARG A 181 49.54 -6.13 12.30
CA ARG A 181 50.05 -4.79 12.63
C ARG A 181 50.42 -4.67 14.10
N GLN A 182 49.57 -5.16 15.01
CA GLN A 182 49.88 -5.22 16.44
C GLN A 182 51.14 -6.06 16.74
N ARG A 183 51.32 -7.20 16.04
CA ARG A 183 52.56 -8.01 16.18
C ARG A 183 53.80 -7.29 15.67
N LEU A 184 53.70 -6.51 14.59
CA LEU A 184 54.80 -5.66 14.11
C LEU A 184 55.11 -4.53 15.08
N GLU A 185 54.11 -3.78 15.56
CA GLU A 185 54.31 -2.73 16.58
C GLU A 185 54.95 -3.27 17.86
N MET A 186 54.61 -4.49 18.28
CA MET A 186 55.25 -5.14 19.42
C MET A 186 56.69 -5.56 19.09
N ALA A 187 56.97 -6.12 17.92
CA ALA A 187 58.32 -6.47 17.49
C ALA A 187 59.23 -5.24 17.37
N GLU A 188 58.72 -4.12 16.87
CA GLU A 188 59.44 -2.83 16.84
C GLU A 188 59.74 -2.33 18.25
N LYS A 189 58.78 -2.36 19.17
CA LYS A 189 58.99 -1.99 20.58
C LYS A 189 60.04 -2.89 21.26
N PHE A 190 60.06 -4.19 20.98
CA PHE A 190 61.12 -5.10 21.45
C PHE A 190 62.48 -4.79 20.83
N ALA A 191 62.55 -4.57 19.51
CA ALA A 191 63.80 -4.22 18.83
C ALA A 191 64.35 -2.86 19.28
N GLU A 192 63.49 -1.89 19.58
CA GLU A 192 63.89 -0.59 20.12
C GLU A 192 64.32 -0.68 21.59
N ALA A 193 63.67 -1.51 22.40
CA ALA A 193 64.13 -1.84 23.75
C ALA A 193 65.49 -2.56 23.75
N GLU A 194 65.73 -3.45 22.79
CA GLU A 194 67.03 -4.11 22.60
C GLU A 194 68.11 -3.14 22.12
N LYS A 195 67.80 -2.23 21.18
CA LYS A 195 68.70 -1.12 20.81
C LYS A 195 69.07 -0.27 22.04
N ARG A 196 68.09 0.08 22.89
CA ARG A 196 68.36 0.80 24.16
C ARG A 196 69.26 -0.02 25.10
N ARG A 197 69.01 -1.33 25.27
CA ARG A 197 69.84 -2.25 26.07
C ARG A 197 71.29 -2.32 25.56
N LEU A 198 71.49 -2.39 24.25
CA LEU A 198 72.82 -2.40 23.61
C LEU A 198 73.55 -1.06 23.76
N LEU A 199 72.84 0.07 23.64
CA LEU A 199 73.40 1.40 23.90
C LEU A 199 73.79 1.57 25.38
N TYR A 200 72.99 1.06 26.32
CA TYR A 200 73.37 1.01 27.73
C TYR A 200 74.60 0.14 27.97
N GLN A 201 74.74 -1.02 27.30
CA GLN A 201 75.94 -1.84 27.38
C GLN A 201 77.19 -1.12 26.85
N GLN A 202 77.12 -0.46 25.68
CA GLN A 202 78.25 0.32 25.13
C GLN A 202 78.71 1.42 26.10
N ASN A 203 77.77 2.11 26.76
CA ASN A 203 78.06 3.22 27.67
C ASN A 203 78.60 2.80 29.05
N THR A 204 78.83 1.50 29.33
CA THR A 204 79.35 1.04 30.63
C THR A 204 80.85 1.33 30.87
N ARG A 205 81.60 1.74 29.85
CA ARG A 205 83.04 2.07 29.98
C ARG A 205 83.26 3.57 30.10
N ARG A 206 83.46 4.07 31.33
CA ARG A 206 84.12 5.36 31.59
C ARG A 206 85.63 5.26 31.29
N PRO A 207 86.19 6.02 30.34
CA PRO A 207 87.61 6.37 30.37
C PRO A 207 87.83 7.38 31.50
N ARG A 208 89.02 7.38 32.12
CA ARG A 208 89.37 8.30 33.21
C ARG A 208 90.73 8.94 32.88
N THR A 209 90.82 10.26 33.00
CA THR A 209 92.03 11.11 32.80
C THR A 209 92.57 11.16 31.35
N THR A 210 93.41 12.10 30.89
CA THR A 210 94.16 13.25 31.48
C THR A 210 94.27 14.45 30.49
N SER A 211 94.54 15.66 31.04
CA SER A 211 95.37 16.76 30.49
C SER A 211 95.16 17.39 29.09
N LEU A 212 94.57 18.60 29.08
CA LEU A 212 95.10 19.89 28.56
C LEU A 212 95.91 19.98 27.24
N ALA A 213 95.37 20.73 26.26
CA ALA A 213 96.00 21.79 25.43
C ALA A 213 94.98 22.30 24.38
N ALA A 214 94.89 23.56 23.93
CA ALA A 214 95.44 24.85 24.39
C ALA A 214 94.44 25.99 24.02
N ALA A 215 94.79 27.25 24.27
CA ALA A 215 93.89 28.40 24.12
C ALA A 215 93.63 28.86 22.66
N GLU A 216 92.50 29.53 22.41
CA GLU A 216 92.49 30.98 22.19
C GLU A 216 91.08 31.60 22.36
N GLU A 217 91.00 32.93 22.49
CA GLU A 217 89.83 33.65 23.01
C GLU A 217 88.96 34.37 21.96
N LYS A 218 87.79 34.84 22.42
CA LYS A 218 86.84 35.71 21.70
C LYS A 218 87.52 36.89 21.00
N LYS A 219 87.26 37.06 19.70
CA LYS A 219 87.22 38.39 19.06
C LYS A 219 85.96 38.55 18.22
N VAL A 220 85.26 39.67 18.44
CA VAL A 220 84.07 40.06 17.67
C VAL A 220 84.53 40.65 16.34
N ALA A 221 83.99 40.15 15.23
CA ALA A 221 84.28 40.65 13.87
C ALA A 221 82.99 41.05 13.14
N LYS A 222 83.07 42.13 12.36
CA LYS A 222 81.95 42.81 11.70
C LYS A 222 81.14 41.87 10.79
N ALA A 223 79.83 42.14 10.70
CA ALA A 223 78.96 41.53 9.72
C ALA A 223 79.42 41.86 8.29
N THR A 224 79.89 40.85 7.56
CA THR A 224 80.06 40.90 6.11
C THR A 224 78.86 40.23 5.45
N VAL A 225 78.13 40.98 4.62
CA VAL A 225 76.94 40.47 3.93
C VAL A 225 77.39 39.44 2.90
N LYS A 226 77.17 38.16 3.21
CA LYS A 226 77.44 37.03 2.30
C LYS A 226 76.48 37.13 1.11
N GLN A 227 76.95 37.72 0.01
CA GLN A 227 76.16 37.93 -1.20
C GLN A 227 75.50 36.62 -1.62
N MET A 228 74.16 36.64 -1.74
CA MET A 228 73.41 35.43 -2.04
C MET A 228 73.70 34.99 -3.48
N SER A 229 74.03 33.70 -3.68
CA SER A 229 74.30 33.19 -5.01
C SER A 229 73.12 33.43 -5.95
N ARG A 230 73.39 33.76 -7.22
CA ARG A 230 72.36 34.13 -8.22
C ARG A 230 71.21 33.12 -8.29
N THR A 231 71.50 31.82 -8.13
CA THR A 231 70.49 30.75 -8.10
C THR A 231 69.66 30.69 -6.81
N SER A 232 70.19 31.14 -5.67
CA SER A 232 69.45 31.26 -4.40
C SER A 232 68.61 32.54 -4.37
N ALA A 233 69.17 33.66 -4.84
CA ALA A 233 68.42 34.91 -5.02
C ALA A 233 67.25 34.71 -6.01
N ALA A 234 67.50 34.08 -7.17
CA ALA A 234 66.45 33.73 -8.13
C ALA A 234 65.37 32.83 -7.52
N ARG A 235 65.72 31.79 -6.75
CA ARG A 235 64.74 30.95 -6.04
C ARG A 235 63.90 31.73 -5.02
N ILE A 236 64.49 32.69 -4.30
CA ILE A 236 63.75 33.54 -3.36
C ILE A 236 62.81 34.51 -4.09
N ILE A 237 63.26 35.13 -5.18
CA ILE A 237 62.43 36.01 -6.02
C ILE A 237 61.30 35.22 -6.68
N GLN A 238 61.57 34.04 -7.23
CA GLN A 238 60.55 33.13 -7.78
C GLN A 238 59.56 32.63 -6.72
N ARG A 239 60.01 32.35 -5.49
CA ARG A 239 59.14 32.01 -4.35
C ARG A 239 58.24 33.20 -3.98
N ALA A 240 58.81 34.39 -3.83
CA ALA A 240 58.07 35.61 -3.50
C ALA A 240 57.03 35.94 -4.58
N TRP A 241 57.42 35.85 -5.86
CA TRP A 241 56.54 36.06 -7.01
C TRP A 241 55.43 35.01 -7.11
N ARG A 242 55.75 33.70 -6.94
CA ARG A 242 54.72 32.64 -6.92
C ARG A 242 53.74 32.82 -5.76
N ASN A 243 54.22 33.13 -4.56
CA ASN A 243 53.36 33.38 -3.40
C ASN A 243 52.55 34.68 -3.56
N HIS A 244 53.07 35.71 -4.23
CA HIS A 244 52.30 36.90 -4.60
C HIS A 244 51.21 36.54 -5.62
N TYR A 245 51.57 35.91 -6.73
CA TYR A 245 50.67 35.54 -7.82
C TYR A 245 49.51 34.64 -7.33
N ALA A 246 49.81 33.60 -6.55
CA ALA A 246 48.79 32.74 -5.96
C ALA A 246 47.81 33.53 -5.07
N ARG A 247 48.33 34.45 -4.24
CA ARG A 247 47.48 35.31 -3.40
C ARG A 247 46.66 36.29 -4.23
N THR A 248 47.20 36.89 -5.29
CA THR A 248 46.46 37.76 -6.22
C THR A 248 45.27 37.01 -6.84
N VAL A 249 45.50 35.80 -7.37
CA VAL A 249 44.44 34.98 -7.98
C VAL A 249 43.38 34.55 -6.95
N ILE A 250 43.78 34.24 -5.72
CA ILE A 250 42.83 33.87 -4.66
C ILE A 250 42.03 35.08 -4.16
N THR A 251 42.62 36.29 -4.13
CA THR A 251 41.87 37.53 -3.87
C THR A 251 40.93 37.88 -5.01
N GLU A 252 41.31 37.65 -6.27
CA GLU A 252 40.39 37.78 -7.41
C GLU A 252 39.22 36.79 -7.29
N PHE A 253 39.47 35.52 -6.93
CA PHE A 253 38.42 34.51 -6.79
C PHE A 253 37.48 34.80 -5.61
N ARG A 254 38.01 35.20 -4.45
CA ARG A 254 37.17 35.62 -3.31
C ARG A 254 36.34 36.86 -3.63
N ALA A 255 36.85 37.81 -4.42
CA ALA A 255 36.08 38.99 -4.84
C ALA A 255 34.88 38.68 -5.77
N VAL A 256 34.73 37.43 -6.25
CA VAL A 256 33.53 36.98 -6.98
C VAL A 256 32.49 36.36 -6.02
N ASP A 257 32.86 36.02 -4.78
CA ASP A 257 32.02 35.43 -3.72
C ASP A 257 31.20 34.22 -4.17
N LEU A 258 31.87 33.22 -4.75
CA LEU A 258 31.27 31.96 -5.23
C LEU A 258 31.02 30.96 -4.08
N SER A 259 30.21 31.32 -3.08
CA SER A 259 29.90 30.44 -1.94
C SER A 259 28.66 29.58 -2.19
N LEU A 260 28.68 28.32 -1.73
CA LEU A 260 27.55 27.39 -1.88
C LEU A 260 26.26 27.91 -1.22
N GLN A 261 26.38 28.69 -0.15
CA GLN A 261 25.26 29.35 0.53
C GLN A 261 24.61 30.45 -0.33
N ARG A 262 25.42 31.29 -1.01
CA ARG A 262 24.91 32.35 -1.89
C ARG A 262 24.24 31.79 -3.14
N ILE A 263 24.83 30.75 -3.75
CA ILE A 263 24.28 30.12 -4.97
C ILE A 263 22.91 29.48 -4.66
N ARG A 264 22.74 28.84 -3.50
CA ARG A 264 21.45 28.27 -3.04
C ARG A 264 20.35 29.30 -2.78
N ALA A 265 20.69 30.59 -2.64
CA ALA A 265 19.74 31.68 -2.40
C ALA A 265 19.30 32.42 -3.68
N LEU A 266 19.91 32.10 -4.83
CA LEU A 266 19.56 32.65 -6.14
C LEU A 266 18.66 31.67 -6.91
N SER A 267 17.98 32.15 -7.97
CA SER A 267 17.25 31.25 -8.87
C SER A 267 18.19 30.56 -9.86
N PHE A 268 17.78 29.39 -10.37
CA PHE A 268 18.58 28.59 -11.30
C PHE A 268 18.97 29.33 -12.60
N GLU A 269 18.13 30.24 -13.10
CA GLU A 269 18.43 31.04 -14.29
C GLU A 269 19.49 32.12 -14.00
N GLU A 270 19.40 32.79 -12.84
CA GLU A 270 20.42 33.74 -12.37
C GLU A 270 21.76 33.05 -12.07
N VAL A 271 21.73 31.85 -11.48
CA VAL A 271 22.92 31.01 -11.27
C VAL A 271 23.51 30.57 -12.61
N GLY A 272 22.68 30.17 -13.58
CA GLY A 272 23.11 29.84 -14.94
C GLY A 272 23.79 31.01 -15.64
N ALA A 273 23.23 32.22 -15.51
CA ALA A 273 23.83 33.45 -16.02
C ALA A 273 25.18 33.74 -15.34
N LEU A 274 25.25 33.68 -14.01
CA LEU A 274 26.47 33.92 -13.22
C LEU A 274 27.58 32.92 -13.56
N LEU A 275 27.27 31.63 -13.66
CA LEU A 275 28.22 30.58 -14.05
C LEU A 275 28.65 30.67 -15.53
N SER A 276 27.95 31.46 -16.36
CA SER A 276 28.33 31.74 -17.75
C SER A 276 29.28 32.93 -17.90
N GLU A 277 29.46 33.77 -16.87
CA GLU A 277 30.23 35.01 -17.00
C GLU A 277 31.72 34.74 -17.32
N GLU A 278 32.22 35.36 -18.39
CA GLU A 278 33.60 35.13 -18.84
C GLU A 278 34.66 35.56 -17.80
N LYS A 279 34.33 36.51 -16.91
CA LYS A 279 35.19 36.87 -15.77
C LYS A 279 35.36 35.70 -14.80
N LEU A 280 34.26 35.08 -14.37
CA LEU A 280 34.29 33.90 -13.48
C LEU A 280 35.00 32.73 -14.17
N LEU A 281 34.70 32.45 -15.43
CA LEU A 281 35.37 31.39 -16.19
C LEU A 281 36.89 31.60 -16.27
N ALA A 282 37.34 32.85 -16.47
CA ALA A 282 38.76 33.19 -16.51
C ALA A 282 39.44 33.09 -15.14
N VAL A 283 38.79 33.54 -14.05
CA VAL A 283 39.35 33.46 -12.70
C VAL A 283 39.37 32.00 -12.19
N ALA A 284 38.31 31.23 -12.43
CA ALA A 284 38.26 29.80 -12.14
C ALA A 284 39.36 29.02 -12.90
N ALA A 285 39.64 29.36 -14.17
CA ALA A 285 40.78 28.80 -14.90
C ALA A 285 42.13 29.11 -14.21
N LYS A 286 42.36 30.36 -13.75
CA LYS A 286 43.58 30.71 -12.99
C LYS A 286 43.71 29.87 -11.71
N VAL A 287 42.61 29.65 -10.98
CA VAL A 287 42.59 28.85 -9.74
C VAL A 287 42.88 27.37 -10.01
N LEU A 288 42.20 26.74 -10.98
CA LEU A 288 42.40 25.31 -11.28
C LEU A 288 43.84 25.02 -11.76
N ARG A 289 44.47 25.95 -12.50
CA ARG A 289 45.90 25.86 -12.87
C ARG A 289 46.83 25.99 -11.65
N LEU A 290 46.49 26.81 -10.64
CA LEU A 290 47.26 26.89 -9.39
C LEU A 290 47.14 25.61 -8.55
N CYS A 291 45.99 24.94 -8.59
CA CYS A 291 45.77 23.66 -7.93
C CYS A 291 46.36 22.45 -8.67
N GLY A 292 46.94 22.64 -9.87
CA GLY A 292 47.48 21.55 -10.69
C GLY A 292 46.43 20.65 -11.35
N LEU A 293 45.17 21.12 -11.45
CA LEU A 293 44.03 20.35 -11.97
C LEU A 293 43.85 20.46 -13.49
N GLN A 294 44.84 20.99 -14.21
CA GLN A 294 44.81 21.21 -15.66
C GLN A 294 46.21 21.04 -16.26
N ASP A 295 46.36 20.05 -17.16
CA ASP A 295 47.58 19.88 -17.95
C ASP A 295 47.71 20.98 -19.01
N THR A 296 48.95 21.44 -19.24
CA THR A 296 49.26 22.51 -20.20
C THR A 296 49.13 22.12 -21.68
N GLU A 297 48.72 20.87 -21.96
CA GLU A 297 48.66 20.29 -23.30
C GLU A 297 47.24 20.33 -23.89
N GLY A 298 46.20 20.43 -23.05
CA GLY A 298 44.79 20.48 -23.44
C GLY A 298 44.31 21.88 -23.83
N GLY A 299 44.80 22.42 -24.94
CA GLY A 299 44.61 23.84 -25.32
C GLY A 299 43.17 24.36 -25.29
N ALA A 300 43.00 25.59 -24.77
CA ALA A 300 41.85 26.52 -24.69
C ALA A 300 40.40 25.97 -24.70
N MET A 301 40.02 25.14 -25.69
CA MET A 301 38.73 24.47 -25.72
C MET A 301 38.62 23.39 -24.62
N GLY A 302 39.72 22.69 -24.34
CA GLY A 302 39.83 21.73 -23.23
C GLY A 302 39.76 22.42 -21.86
N GLU A 303 40.51 23.51 -21.68
CA GLU A 303 40.47 24.35 -20.48
C GLU A 303 39.04 24.82 -20.14
N ARG A 304 38.31 25.37 -21.14
CA ARG A 304 36.90 25.79 -20.96
C ARG A 304 35.97 24.61 -20.64
N GLY A 305 36.33 23.38 -21.03
CA GLY A 305 35.61 22.15 -20.66
C GLY A 305 35.83 21.75 -19.19
N ALA A 306 37.09 21.71 -18.75
CA ALA A 306 37.45 21.37 -17.37
C ALA A 306 36.87 22.37 -16.35
N VAL A 307 36.94 23.67 -16.65
CA VAL A 307 36.32 24.74 -15.83
C VAL A 307 34.80 24.57 -15.73
N ARG A 308 34.11 24.27 -16.85
CA ARG A 308 32.66 24.06 -16.83
C ARG A 308 32.24 22.81 -16.05
N THR A 309 33.01 21.73 -16.15
CA THR A 309 32.76 20.51 -15.35
C THR A 309 32.97 20.78 -13.86
N PHE A 310 34.00 21.55 -13.51
CA PHE A 310 34.21 22.00 -12.13
C PHE A 310 33.04 22.87 -11.63
N LEU A 311 32.64 23.91 -12.37
CA LEU A 311 31.52 24.78 -11.99
C LEU A 311 30.16 24.05 -11.96
N SER A 312 29.98 22.95 -12.70
CA SER A 312 28.76 22.15 -12.60
C SER A 312 28.61 21.42 -11.26
N SER A 313 29.69 21.20 -10.49
CA SER A 313 29.57 20.67 -9.12
C SER A 313 28.78 21.65 -8.21
N TYR A 314 29.06 22.95 -8.28
CA TYR A 314 28.30 23.99 -7.58
C TYR A 314 26.83 24.03 -8.02
N LEU A 315 26.56 23.85 -9.32
CA LEU A 315 25.18 23.84 -9.85
C LEU A 315 24.38 22.64 -9.33
N ILE A 316 24.96 21.43 -9.39
CA ILE A 316 24.35 20.18 -8.89
C ILE A 316 24.05 20.27 -7.39
N LEU A 317 24.94 20.90 -6.60
CA LEU A 317 24.81 21.02 -5.15
C LEU A 317 23.96 22.21 -4.68
N ALA A 318 23.62 23.13 -5.58
CA ALA A 318 22.70 24.23 -5.32
C ALA A 318 21.24 23.87 -5.66
N HIS A 319 20.99 23.30 -6.85
CA HIS A 319 19.64 22.98 -7.33
C HIS A 319 19.53 21.53 -7.85
N PRO A 320 19.77 20.50 -7.00
CA PRO A 320 19.76 19.11 -7.43
C PRO A 320 18.44 18.72 -8.12
N ALA A 321 17.30 19.13 -7.58
CA ALA A 321 15.95 18.84 -8.10
C ALA A 321 15.60 19.53 -9.45
N GLN A 322 16.49 20.36 -10.00
CA GLN A 322 16.32 20.96 -11.34
C GLN A 322 17.42 20.52 -12.33
N VAL A 323 18.47 19.85 -11.85
CA VAL A 323 19.60 19.33 -12.65
C VAL A 323 19.52 17.82 -12.83
N LEU A 324 18.91 17.11 -11.88
CA LEU A 324 18.81 15.66 -11.83
C LEU A 324 17.35 15.26 -12.06
N SER A 325 17.10 14.38 -13.03
CA SER A 325 15.74 13.99 -13.40
C SER A 325 15.16 12.91 -12.47
N SER A 326 16.00 12.31 -11.62
CA SER A 326 15.60 11.35 -10.60
C SER A 326 16.53 11.38 -9.38
N ASN A 327 16.37 10.43 -8.46
CA ASN A 327 17.18 10.28 -7.25
C ASN A 327 17.94 8.93 -7.26
N GLY A 328 18.46 8.51 -8.41
CA GLY A 328 19.13 7.21 -8.59
C GLY A 328 20.49 7.11 -7.89
N GLU A 329 21.00 5.88 -7.74
CA GLU A 329 22.29 5.61 -7.06
C GLU A 329 23.47 6.38 -7.68
N GLN A 330 23.49 6.52 -9.02
CA GLN A 330 24.52 7.29 -9.73
C GLN A 330 24.41 8.80 -9.48
N GLU A 331 23.20 9.32 -9.28
CA GLU A 331 22.94 10.74 -9.02
C GLU A 331 23.33 11.08 -7.56
N GLN A 332 23.06 10.17 -6.61
CA GLN A 332 23.51 10.27 -5.22
C GLN A 332 25.04 10.14 -5.08
N ASP A 333 25.67 9.21 -5.81
CA ASP A 333 27.14 9.07 -5.89
C ASP A 333 27.82 10.32 -6.49
N LEU A 334 27.20 10.93 -7.51
CA LEU A 334 27.67 12.19 -8.09
C LEU A 334 27.54 13.37 -7.12
N ILE A 335 26.44 13.47 -6.37
CA ILE A 335 26.26 14.47 -5.30
C ILE A 335 27.34 14.28 -4.23
N ALA A 336 27.55 13.06 -3.72
CA ALA A 336 28.54 12.77 -2.68
C ALA A 336 29.95 13.18 -3.11
N LYS A 337 30.40 12.74 -4.29
CA LYS A 337 31.71 13.11 -4.85
C LYS A 337 31.84 14.60 -5.13
N GLY A 338 30.74 15.28 -5.48
CA GLY A 338 30.70 16.73 -5.60
C GLY A 338 30.93 17.43 -4.25
N VAL A 339 30.30 16.95 -3.18
CA VAL A 339 30.50 17.49 -1.82
C VAL A 339 31.94 17.29 -1.36
N ASP A 340 32.49 16.09 -1.50
CA ASP A 340 33.87 15.78 -1.12
C ASP A 340 34.88 16.65 -1.87
N LEU A 341 34.68 16.84 -3.18
CA LEU A 341 35.48 17.74 -4.02
C LEU A 341 35.44 19.19 -3.49
N LEU A 342 34.26 19.74 -3.20
CA LEU A 342 34.15 21.12 -2.72
C LEU A 342 34.73 21.30 -1.30
N ILE A 343 34.56 20.34 -0.40
CA ILE A 343 35.14 20.40 0.96
C ILE A 343 36.66 20.46 0.90
N ILE A 344 37.30 19.58 0.09
CA ILE A 344 38.77 19.58 -0.07
C ILE A 344 39.23 20.88 -0.77
N PHE A 345 38.48 21.38 -1.76
CA PHE A 345 38.78 22.63 -2.46
C PHE A 345 38.72 23.86 -1.53
N GLU A 346 37.70 23.97 -0.67
CA GLU A 346 37.58 25.07 0.30
C GLU A 346 38.69 25.02 1.37
N GLN A 347 39.12 23.82 1.79
CA GLN A 347 40.28 23.64 2.68
C GLN A 347 41.57 24.14 2.00
N VAL A 348 41.85 23.69 0.77
CA VAL A 348 43.04 24.10 0.00
C VAL A 348 43.06 25.61 -0.27
N ILE A 349 41.93 26.23 -0.65
CA ILE A 349 41.84 27.69 -0.81
C ILE A 349 42.08 28.42 0.52
N SER A 350 41.57 27.90 1.62
CA SER A 350 41.77 28.49 2.95
C SER A 350 43.25 28.47 3.36
N GLN A 351 43.93 27.33 3.19
CA GLN A 351 45.36 27.19 3.44
C GLN A 351 46.22 28.07 2.50
N LEU A 352 45.92 28.11 1.20
CA LEU A 352 46.63 28.96 0.23
C LEU A 352 46.44 30.46 0.48
N SER A 353 45.35 30.86 1.16
CA SER A 353 45.15 32.24 1.58
C SER A 353 46.01 32.66 2.79
N ALA A 354 46.51 31.68 3.57
CA ALA A 354 47.31 31.91 4.78
C ALA A 354 48.74 32.38 4.47
N ILE A 355 49.33 33.14 5.40
CA ILE A 355 50.62 33.79 5.18
C ILE A 355 51.77 32.77 5.26
N GLY A 356 52.38 32.48 4.11
CA GLY A 356 53.72 31.87 4.03
C GLY A 356 53.78 30.38 3.66
N VAL A 357 52.64 29.72 3.46
CA VAL A 357 52.55 28.32 3.02
C VAL A 357 53.24 28.11 1.66
N TRP A 358 53.81 26.92 1.42
CA TRP A 358 54.35 26.49 0.13
C TRP A 358 53.49 25.38 -0.48
N PRO A 359 53.42 25.27 -1.82
CA PRO A 359 52.89 24.08 -2.51
C PRO A 359 53.54 22.76 -2.06
N ALA A 360 54.79 22.77 -1.59
CA ALA A 360 55.48 21.58 -1.11
C ALA A 360 54.91 20.99 0.19
N TYR A 361 54.35 21.82 1.08
CA TYR A 361 53.63 21.33 2.27
C TYR A 361 52.20 20.93 1.93
N LEU A 362 51.61 21.58 0.92
CA LEU A 362 50.28 21.28 0.39
C LEU A 362 50.28 20.11 -0.61
N SER A 363 51.42 19.43 -0.83
CA SER A 363 51.54 18.42 -1.88
C SER A 363 50.62 17.21 -1.66
N ALA A 364 50.28 16.90 -0.40
CA ALA A 364 49.29 15.87 -0.07
C ALA A 364 47.86 16.36 -0.34
N ASP A 365 47.51 17.55 0.14
CA ASP A 365 46.16 18.11 0.02
C ASP A 365 45.81 18.45 -1.45
N LEU A 366 46.79 18.90 -2.24
CA LEU A 366 46.68 19.09 -3.69
C LEU A 366 46.57 17.76 -4.45
N GLN A 367 47.25 16.70 -4.00
CA GLN A 367 47.09 15.37 -4.57
C GLN A 367 45.69 14.82 -4.26
N ALA A 368 45.22 14.91 -3.01
CA ALA A 368 43.86 14.53 -2.60
C ALA A 368 42.78 15.31 -3.37
N LEU A 369 43.02 16.61 -3.64
CA LEU A 369 42.15 17.43 -4.50
C LEU A 369 42.17 16.96 -5.96
N SER A 370 43.30 16.48 -6.49
CA SER A 370 43.37 15.91 -7.83
C SER A 370 42.69 14.54 -7.92
N GLU A 371 42.75 13.73 -6.87
CA GLU A 371 42.08 12.43 -6.79
C GLU A 371 40.56 12.59 -6.63
N SER A 372 40.09 13.55 -5.83
CA SER A 372 38.65 13.88 -5.73
C SER A 372 38.13 14.54 -7.02
N TYR A 373 38.90 15.40 -7.68
CA TYR A 373 38.51 15.97 -8.97
C TYR A 373 38.41 14.89 -10.06
N ASN A 374 39.38 13.97 -10.17
CA ASN A 374 39.35 12.90 -11.18
C ASN A 374 38.21 11.90 -10.92
N THR A 375 37.89 11.57 -9.66
CA THR A 375 36.77 10.68 -9.33
C THR A 375 35.42 11.35 -9.57
N PHE A 376 35.25 12.63 -9.23
CA PHE A 376 34.07 13.43 -9.60
C PHE A 376 33.91 13.57 -11.11
N PHE A 377 34.98 13.93 -11.84
CA PHE A 377 34.99 14.07 -13.30
C PHE A 377 34.57 12.78 -14.00
N SER A 378 35.09 11.63 -13.53
CA SER A 378 34.73 10.31 -14.05
C SER A 378 33.26 9.97 -13.78
N ALA A 379 32.75 10.24 -12.57
CA ALA A 379 31.34 10.04 -12.22
C ALA A 379 30.40 10.95 -13.04
N PHE A 380 30.75 12.23 -13.18
CA PHE A 380 30.00 13.21 -13.96
C PHE A 380 29.91 12.81 -15.44
N HIS A 381 31.01 12.36 -16.04
CA HIS A 381 31.00 11.89 -17.42
C HIS A 381 30.26 10.55 -17.61
N ALA A 382 30.27 9.66 -16.62
CA ALA A 382 29.45 8.45 -16.63
C ALA A 382 27.94 8.79 -16.54
N TRP A 383 27.54 9.58 -15.54
CA TRP A 383 26.16 10.08 -15.38
C TRP A 383 25.67 10.78 -16.65
N LYS A 384 26.43 11.74 -17.17
CA LYS A 384 26.09 12.50 -18.39
C LYS A 384 25.96 11.60 -19.63
N THR A 385 26.75 10.53 -19.71
CA THR A 385 26.60 9.54 -20.79
C THR A 385 25.30 8.76 -20.62
N HIS A 386 24.97 8.34 -19.40
CA HIS A 386 23.73 7.63 -19.09
C HIS A 386 22.49 8.51 -19.35
N ASP A 387 22.43 9.72 -18.79
CA ASP A 387 21.38 10.72 -19.05
C ASP A 387 21.16 10.96 -20.55
N SER A 388 22.24 11.21 -21.30
CA SER A 388 22.13 11.40 -22.75
C SER A 388 21.57 10.18 -23.48
N SER A 389 21.82 8.96 -22.96
CA SER A 389 21.25 7.72 -23.52
C SER A 389 19.77 7.53 -23.17
N VAL A 390 19.35 7.89 -21.95
CA VAL A 390 17.93 7.87 -21.53
C VAL A 390 17.13 8.89 -22.32
N LEU A 391 17.65 10.11 -22.52
CA LEU A 391 17.03 11.13 -23.37
C LEU A 391 16.91 10.67 -24.83
N ILE A 392 17.94 9.97 -25.36
CA ILE A 392 17.89 9.33 -26.69
C ILE A 392 16.79 8.26 -26.75
N GLU A 393 16.61 7.44 -25.71
CA GLU A 393 15.57 6.41 -25.68
C GLU A 393 14.16 6.99 -25.57
N ILE A 394 13.94 8.03 -24.76
CA ILE A 394 12.66 8.77 -24.67
C ILE A 394 12.30 9.39 -26.02
N MET A 395 13.26 10.05 -26.68
CA MET A 395 13.04 10.61 -28.02
C MET A 395 12.77 9.55 -29.09
N LEU A 396 13.33 8.35 -28.95
CA LEU A 396 13.04 7.21 -29.83
C LEU A 396 11.65 6.61 -29.58
N ALA A 397 11.18 6.59 -28.33
CA ALA A 397 9.82 6.19 -27.98
C ALA A 397 8.78 7.16 -28.58
N GLN A 398 8.93 8.46 -28.35
CA GLN A 398 8.09 9.51 -28.94
C GLN A 398 8.06 9.44 -30.49
N PHE A 399 9.20 9.14 -31.12
CA PHE A 399 9.27 8.94 -32.57
C PHE A 399 8.48 7.71 -33.04
N ILE A 400 8.48 6.61 -32.27
CA ILE A 400 7.69 5.41 -32.57
C ILE A 400 6.19 5.67 -32.37
N GLU A 401 5.80 6.39 -31.31
CA GLU A 401 4.41 6.73 -31.02
C GLU A 401 3.79 7.59 -32.13
N LEU A 402 4.50 8.62 -32.59
CA LEU A 402 4.10 9.43 -33.74
C LEU A 402 3.97 8.60 -35.04
N GLU A 403 4.87 7.63 -35.26
CA GLU A 403 4.81 6.71 -36.41
C GLU A 403 3.70 5.64 -36.26
N LEU A 404 3.26 5.33 -35.04
CA LEU A 404 2.13 4.43 -34.75
C LEU A 404 0.78 5.16 -34.94
N ILE A 405 0.66 6.40 -34.46
CA ILE A 405 -0.48 7.28 -34.70
C ILE A 405 -0.63 7.56 -36.20
N TRP A 406 0.49 7.76 -36.92
CA TRP A 406 0.45 7.84 -38.37
C TRP A 406 -0.04 6.55 -39.03
N GLN A 407 0.31 5.37 -38.50
CA GLN A 407 -0.16 4.09 -39.03
C GLN A 407 -1.67 3.84 -38.83
N THR A 408 -2.32 4.45 -37.83
CA THR A 408 -3.79 4.39 -37.68
C THR A 408 -4.49 5.44 -38.55
N VAL A 409 -4.08 6.71 -38.46
CA VAL A 409 -4.76 7.84 -39.14
C VAL A 409 -4.62 7.81 -40.67
N LYS A 410 -3.55 7.19 -41.21
CA LYS A 410 -3.23 7.18 -42.65
C LYS A 410 -4.34 6.62 -43.56
N ASP A 411 -5.16 5.70 -43.07
CA ASP A 411 -6.19 5.04 -43.88
C ASP A 411 -7.56 5.76 -43.78
N ASP A 412 -7.76 6.67 -42.81
CA ASP A 412 -9.01 7.43 -42.56
C ASP A 412 -9.19 8.64 -43.49
N ARG A 413 -9.17 8.41 -44.80
CA ARG A 413 -9.22 9.44 -45.86
C ARG A 413 -10.47 10.32 -45.92
N ALA A 414 -11.47 10.11 -45.06
CA ALA A 414 -12.76 10.81 -45.13
C ALA A 414 -12.75 12.23 -44.50
N GLY A 415 -11.83 12.51 -43.57
CA GLY A 415 -11.97 13.65 -42.64
C GLY A 415 -11.22 14.95 -43.00
N GLY A 416 -10.38 14.99 -44.04
CA GLY A 416 -9.55 16.15 -44.39
C GLY A 416 -8.35 16.40 -43.45
N ALA A 417 -8.57 16.32 -42.13
CA ALA A 417 -7.55 16.52 -41.09
C ALA A 417 -6.31 15.61 -41.19
N VAL A 418 -6.37 14.53 -41.99
CA VAL A 418 -5.22 13.64 -42.27
C VAL A 418 -4.01 14.42 -42.79
N ASP A 419 -4.21 15.45 -43.62
CA ASP A 419 -3.09 16.24 -44.16
C ASP A 419 -2.48 17.20 -43.11
N ASP A 420 -3.27 17.69 -42.16
CA ASP A 420 -2.78 18.49 -41.03
C ASP A 420 -2.02 17.62 -40.02
N TYR A 421 -2.56 16.45 -39.67
CA TYR A 421 -1.85 15.45 -38.87
C TYR A 421 -0.56 14.98 -39.57
N GLN A 422 -0.59 14.76 -40.88
CA GLN A 422 0.61 14.40 -41.66
C GLN A 422 1.67 15.50 -41.61
N GLN A 423 1.28 16.78 -41.68
CA GLN A 423 2.21 17.91 -41.57
C GLN A 423 2.77 18.06 -40.15
N GLY A 424 1.93 18.01 -39.12
CA GLY A 424 2.35 18.09 -37.72
C GLY A 424 3.26 16.94 -37.31
N ILE A 425 2.90 15.69 -37.65
CA ILE A 425 3.72 14.50 -37.41
C ILE A 425 5.06 14.62 -38.13
N ARG A 426 5.10 15.02 -39.41
CA ARG A 426 6.38 15.21 -40.14
C ARG A 426 7.23 16.31 -39.54
N HIS A 427 6.65 17.44 -39.14
CA HIS A 427 7.38 18.54 -38.51
C HIS A 427 8.03 18.07 -37.19
N ASN A 428 7.27 17.38 -36.34
CA ASN A 428 7.76 16.85 -35.08
C ASN A 428 8.79 15.72 -35.28
N GLN A 429 8.58 14.82 -36.24
CA GLN A 429 9.58 13.81 -36.63
C GLN A 429 10.89 14.45 -37.12
N ILE A 430 10.83 15.53 -37.92
CA ILE A 430 12.01 16.28 -38.39
C ILE A 430 12.72 16.94 -37.20
N LEU A 431 12.00 17.58 -36.29
CA LEU A 431 12.55 18.26 -35.11
C LEU A 431 13.21 17.26 -34.14
N LEU A 432 12.54 16.15 -33.83
CA LEU A 432 13.09 15.05 -33.03
C LEU A 432 14.33 14.46 -33.69
N LEU A 433 14.29 14.17 -35.00
CA LEU A 433 15.42 13.58 -35.73
C LEU A 433 16.61 14.56 -35.83
N ALA A 434 16.37 15.87 -35.95
CA ALA A 434 17.42 16.89 -35.89
C ALA A 434 18.08 16.96 -34.50
N ARG A 435 17.27 16.96 -33.43
CA ARG A 435 17.77 16.89 -32.04
C ARG A 435 18.54 15.58 -31.79
N LEU A 436 18.06 14.44 -32.30
CA LEU A 436 18.68 13.12 -32.12
C LEU A 436 20.04 13.03 -32.86
N LYS A 437 20.12 13.56 -34.08
CA LYS A 437 21.38 13.69 -34.83
C LYS A 437 22.41 14.56 -34.10
N ARG A 438 21.97 15.58 -33.35
CA ARG A 438 22.83 16.47 -32.54
C ARG A 438 23.35 15.79 -31.27
N LEU A 439 22.59 14.87 -30.67
CA LEU A 439 22.97 14.14 -29.46
C LEU A 439 23.81 12.88 -29.76
N ALA A 440 23.33 12.01 -30.65
CA ALA A 440 23.98 10.71 -30.93
C ALA A 440 24.99 10.75 -32.09
N GLY A 441 25.01 11.83 -32.88
CA GLY A 441 25.70 11.90 -34.17
C GLY A 441 24.86 11.34 -35.32
N ALA A 442 25.07 11.87 -36.53
CA ALA A 442 24.14 11.67 -37.65
C ALA A 442 23.93 10.20 -38.07
N GLU A 443 25.01 9.43 -38.17
CA GLU A 443 24.96 7.99 -38.52
C GLU A 443 24.27 7.16 -37.43
N LYS A 444 24.72 7.28 -36.18
CA LYS A 444 24.24 6.48 -35.04
C LYS A 444 22.75 6.73 -34.78
N ALA A 445 22.31 7.99 -34.81
CA ALA A 445 20.89 8.35 -34.68
C ALA A 445 20.01 7.62 -35.73
N MET A 446 20.44 7.61 -36.99
CA MET A 446 19.70 6.94 -38.07
C MET A 446 19.70 5.41 -37.94
N VAL A 447 20.76 4.81 -37.38
CA VAL A 447 20.79 3.36 -37.06
C VAL A 447 19.85 3.04 -35.90
N MET A 448 19.87 3.82 -34.82
CA MET A 448 19.00 3.65 -33.65
C MET A 448 17.52 3.75 -34.04
N VAL A 449 17.10 4.76 -34.80
CA VAL A 449 15.72 4.88 -35.31
C VAL A 449 15.33 3.66 -36.15
N LYS A 450 16.20 3.20 -37.06
CA LYS A 450 15.94 2.00 -37.88
C LYS A 450 15.82 0.73 -37.03
N GLN A 451 16.59 0.61 -35.96
CA GLN A 451 16.55 -0.55 -35.04
C GLN A 451 15.29 -0.52 -34.16
N ALA A 452 14.94 0.64 -33.63
CA ALA A 452 13.76 0.84 -32.78
C ALA A 452 12.46 0.61 -33.58
N LEU A 453 12.34 1.17 -34.79
CA LEU A 453 11.19 0.93 -35.68
C LEU A 453 11.08 -0.55 -36.11
N ARG A 454 12.22 -1.24 -36.31
CA ARG A 454 12.26 -2.70 -36.56
C ARG A 454 11.83 -3.52 -35.34
N LYS A 455 12.06 -3.04 -34.12
CA LYS A 455 11.59 -3.66 -32.87
C LYS A 455 10.06 -3.51 -32.76
N ALA A 456 9.55 -2.29 -32.84
CA ALA A 456 8.11 -2.00 -32.77
C ALA A 456 7.29 -2.79 -33.82
N LYS A 457 7.75 -2.84 -35.08
CA LYS A 457 7.07 -3.63 -36.13
C LYS A 457 7.11 -5.15 -35.89
N ARG A 458 8.09 -5.67 -35.14
CA ARG A 458 8.09 -7.09 -34.69
C ARG A 458 7.16 -7.35 -33.51
N GLU A 459 6.88 -6.33 -32.69
CA GLU A 459 5.97 -6.42 -31.56
C GLU A 459 4.51 -6.34 -32.03
N ASN A 460 4.16 -5.43 -32.97
CA ASN A 460 2.85 -5.43 -33.62
C ASN A 460 2.57 -6.71 -34.45
N MET A 461 3.59 -7.31 -35.07
CA MET A 461 3.45 -8.61 -35.75
C MET A 461 3.23 -9.79 -34.78
N LYS A 462 3.46 -9.63 -33.47
CA LYS A 462 3.15 -10.63 -32.44
C LYS A 462 1.77 -10.42 -31.81
N SER A 463 1.31 -9.18 -31.65
CA SER A 463 -0.04 -8.90 -31.15
C SER A 463 -1.13 -9.22 -32.19
N GLY A 464 -0.85 -9.02 -33.48
CA GLY A 464 -1.80 -9.26 -34.57
C GLY A 464 -2.21 -10.71 -34.85
N SER A 465 -1.66 -11.72 -34.13
CA SER A 465 -1.93 -13.14 -34.41
C SER A 465 -3.17 -13.73 -33.72
N SER A 466 -3.95 -12.92 -32.98
CA SER A 466 -5.09 -13.39 -32.16
C SER A 466 -6.48 -13.01 -32.69
N GLN A 467 -6.59 -12.24 -33.78
CA GLN A 467 -7.86 -11.75 -34.32
C GLN A 467 -8.04 -12.02 -35.83
N GLN A 468 -8.23 -13.28 -36.24
CA GLN A 468 -8.69 -13.61 -37.61
C GLN A 468 -9.28 -15.04 -37.73
N ALA A 469 -10.57 -15.22 -37.42
CA ALA A 469 -11.21 -16.55 -37.48
C ALA A 469 -12.75 -16.60 -37.64
N ILE A 470 -13.41 -15.66 -38.36
CA ILE A 470 -14.83 -15.82 -38.78
C ILE A 470 -15.02 -15.40 -40.26
N PRO A 471 -15.59 -16.27 -41.13
CA PRO A 471 -15.90 -15.93 -42.53
C PRO A 471 -17.29 -15.30 -42.71
N ARG A 472 -17.48 -14.52 -43.80
CA ARG A 472 -18.74 -13.82 -44.13
C ARG A 472 -19.71 -14.65 -44.98
N ALA A 473 -20.98 -14.71 -44.56
CA ALA A 473 -22.20 -14.66 -45.38
C ALA A 473 -23.45 -14.66 -44.46
N ALA A 474 -24.59 -14.03 -44.72
CA ALA A 474 -24.95 -12.89 -45.59
C ALA A 474 -26.39 -12.43 -45.24
N VAL A 475 -26.84 -11.29 -45.80
CA VAL A 475 -28.26 -10.83 -45.94
C VAL A 475 -28.93 -10.08 -44.74
N VAL A 476 -29.33 -8.82 -45.05
CA VAL A 476 -30.39 -7.97 -44.44
C VAL A 476 -30.12 -7.19 -43.13
N LEU A 477 -30.52 -5.90 -43.18
CA LEU A 477 -30.59 -4.86 -42.13
C LEU A 477 -32.08 -4.58 -41.79
N PRO A 478 -32.46 -3.74 -40.79
CA PRO A 478 -31.61 -2.82 -40.01
C PRO A 478 -31.67 -3.00 -38.49
N SER A 479 -30.63 -2.52 -37.81
CA SER A 479 -30.61 -2.35 -36.35
C SER A 479 -30.05 -0.96 -36.00
N SER A 480 -30.91 -0.04 -35.56
CA SER A 480 -30.46 1.22 -34.96
C SER A 480 -29.98 0.93 -33.54
N SER A 481 -28.68 1.05 -33.30
CA SER A 481 -28.08 1.00 -31.96
C SER A 481 -26.76 1.77 -31.99
N GLU A 482 -26.81 3.02 -31.54
CA GLU A 482 -25.62 3.83 -31.32
C GLU A 482 -24.88 3.31 -30.08
N LEU A 483 -23.95 2.37 -30.28
CA LEU A 483 -22.87 2.16 -29.34
C LEU A 483 -21.75 3.15 -29.68
N LEU A 484 -21.64 4.20 -28.86
CA LEU A 484 -20.54 5.16 -28.93
C LEU A 484 -19.19 4.45 -28.69
N PRO A 485 -18.07 4.96 -29.25
CA PRO A 485 -16.80 4.23 -29.22
C PRO A 485 -16.22 4.08 -27.81
N GLU A 486 -15.71 2.88 -27.52
CA GLU A 486 -14.80 2.64 -26.39
C GLU A 486 -13.48 3.38 -26.67
N SER A 487 -13.37 4.62 -26.17
CA SER A 487 -12.24 5.51 -26.47
C SER A 487 -10.95 5.04 -25.81
N ALA A 488 -9.82 5.37 -26.44
CA ALA A 488 -8.50 4.87 -26.06
C ALA A 488 -8.03 5.37 -24.68
N GLN A 489 -7.19 4.56 -24.03
CA GLN A 489 -6.47 4.95 -22.82
C GLN A 489 -5.55 6.15 -23.12
N SER A 490 -5.82 7.28 -22.49
CA SER A 490 -4.96 8.47 -22.53
C SER A 490 -3.88 8.43 -21.44
N PRO A 491 -2.69 9.01 -21.68
CA PRO A 491 -1.63 9.08 -20.69
C PRO A 491 -1.93 10.15 -19.64
N ILE A 492 -2.24 9.75 -18.41
CA ILE A 492 -2.50 10.68 -17.29
C ILE A 492 -1.21 10.91 -16.51
N CYS A 493 -0.43 11.93 -16.89
CA CYS A 493 0.42 12.70 -15.97
C CYS A 493 0.93 14.01 -16.60
N GLU A 494 0.06 15.00 -16.84
CA GLU A 494 0.50 16.38 -17.06
C GLU A 494 -0.54 17.38 -16.54
N SER A 495 -0.09 18.27 -15.64
CA SER A 495 -0.71 19.56 -15.26
C SER A 495 -2.23 19.64 -15.06
N PHE A 496 -2.72 19.29 -13.87
CA PHE A 496 -4.05 19.75 -13.42
C PHE A 496 -4.07 21.28 -13.28
N SER A 497 -4.97 21.95 -14.00
CA SER A 497 -5.19 23.40 -13.88
C SER A 497 -6.02 23.72 -12.63
N SER A 498 -5.59 24.70 -11.84
CA SER A 498 -6.29 25.12 -10.61
C SER A 498 -7.73 25.60 -10.84
N LYS A 499 -8.11 25.92 -12.09
CA LYS A 499 -9.48 26.31 -12.45
C LYS A 499 -10.47 25.14 -12.38
N ASP A 500 -10.04 23.92 -12.68
CA ASP A 500 -10.93 22.76 -12.72
C ASP A 500 -11.21 22.21 -11.30
N GLN A 501 -10.27 22.41 -10.38
CA GLN A 501 -10.50 22.18 -8.95
C GLN A 501 -11.48 23.20 -8.35
N LEU A 502 -11.42 24.47 -8.77
CA LEU A 502 -12.42 25.47 -8.40
C LEU A 502 -13.82 25.12 -8.92
N ALA A 503 -13.94 24.65 -10.16
CA ALA A 503 -15.22 24.21 -10.71
C ALA A 503 -15.83 23.02 -9.93
N LEU A 504 -15.02 22.03 -9.54
CA LEU A 504 -15.49 20.91 -8.71
C LEU A 504 -15.82 21.34 -7.27
N ALA A 505 -15.06 22.25 -6.67
CA ALA A 505 -15.35 22.79 -5.33
C ALA A 505 -16.64 23.65 -5.32
N GLN A 506 -16.93 24.35 -6.42
CA GLN A 506 -18.17 25.10 -6.61
C GLN A 506 -19.37 24.14 -6.74
N LEU A 507 -19.22 23.03 -7.45
CA LEU A 507 -20.26 22.00 -7.58
C LEU A 507 -20.53 21.19 -6.29
N ASP A 508 -19.59 21.13 -5.33
CA ASP A 508 -19.83 20.56 -3.99
C ASP A 508 -20.52 21.58 -3.03
N GLN A 509 -20.48 22.88 -3.33
CA GLN A 509 -21.11 23.94 -2.52
C GLN A 509 -22.48 24.38 -3.05
N GLU A 510 -22.69 24.40 -4.36
CA GLU A 510 -23.97 24.76 -4.97
C GLU A 510 -24.91 23.53 -5.07
N GLU A 511 -26.15 23.69 -4.59
CA GLU A 511 -27.26 22.70 -4.70
C GLU A 511 -27.14 21.38 -3.91
N VAL A 512 -26.80 21.41 -2.60
CA VAL A 512 -27.31 20.36 -1.68
C VAL A 512 -28.80 20.61 -1.39
N THR A 513 -29.66 20.29 -2.35
CA THR A 513 -31.10 20.59 -2.30
C THR A 513 -31.78 19.88 -1.11
N PRO A 514 -32.97 20.35 -0.66
CA PRO A 514 -33.74 19.62 0.36
C PRO A 514 -34.07 18.17 -0.04
N ARG A 515 -34.18 17.89 -1.35
CA ARG A 515 -34.38 16.53 -1.86
C ARG A 515 -33.12 15.67 -1.69
N ASP A 516 -31.93 16.23 -1.91
CA ASP A 516 -30.67 15.50 -1.73
C ASP A 516 -30.37 15.24 -0.26
N ARG A 517 -30.76 16.15 0.64
CA ARG A 517 -30.71 15.92 2.10
C ARG A 517 -31.66 14.79 2.51
N PHE A 518 -32.88 14.78 1.97
CA PHE A 518 -33.85 13.72 2.21
C PHE A 518 -33.42 12.37 1.59
N ALA A 519 -32.83 12.38 0.40
CA ALA A 519 -32.28 11.20 -0.27
C ALA A 519 -31.06 10.63 0.48
N LYS A 520 -30.16 11.50 0.98
CA LYS A 520 -29.04 11.10 1.87
C LYS A 520 -29.56 10.53 3.21
N ALA A 521 -30.58 11.13 3.83
CA ALA A 521 -31.21 10.58 5.03
C ALA A 521 -31.90 9.22 4.79
N LEU A 522 -32.51 9.01 3.62
CA LEU A 522 -33.04 7.72 3.17
C LEU A 522 -31.93 6.71 2.79
N THR A 523 -30.71 7.17 2.55
CA THR A 523 -29.58 6.38 2.03
C THR A 523 -28.44 6.41 3.04
N ALA A 524 -28.66 5.72 4.17
CA ALA A 524 -27.76 5.62 5.33
C ALA A 524 -26.46 4.84 5.05
N LEU A 525 -25.75 5.21 3.99
CA LEU A 525 -24.38 4.82 3.71
C LEU A 525 -23.45 5.74 4.54
N PRO A 526 -22.35 5.23 5.11
CA PRO A 526 -21.30 6.07 5.67
C PRO A 526 -20.77 7.05 4.61
N ASP A 527 -20.27 8.21 5.04
CA ASP A 527 -19.60 9.15 4.14
C ASP A 527 -18.43 8.46 3.40
N ASN A 528 -18.15 8.91 2.17
CA ASN A 528 -17.13 8.34 1.30
C ASN A 528 -15.75 8.27 1.97
N ARG A 529 -15.41 9.27 2.80
CA ARG A 529 -14.16 9.28 3.56
C ARG A 529 -14.16 8.28 4.70
N ALA A 530 -15.23 8.27 5.50
CA ALA A 530 -15.39 7.30 6.59
C ALA A 530 -15.36 5.85 6.06
N LEU A 531 -15.99 5.60 4.90
CA LEU A 531 -15.99 4.31 4.22
C LEU A 531 -14.60 3.88 3.74
N VAL A 532 -13.81 4.80 3.17
CA VAL A 532 -12.42 4.55 2.77
C VAL A 532 -11.53 4.28 4.00
N HIS A 533 -11.69 5.05 5.07
CA HIS A 533 -10.96 4.86 6.33
C HIS A 533 -11.27 3.51 6.99
N GLU A 534 -12.55 3.13 7.07
CA GLU A 534 -12.95 1.79 7.53
C GLU A 534 -12.39 0.68 6.67
N LEU A 535 -12.33 0.82 5.34
CA LEU A 535 -11.71 -0.17 4.45
C LEU A 535 -10.20 -0.34 4.67
N LEU A 536 -9.49 0.74 5.06
CA LEU A 536 -8.06 0.68 5.36
C LEU A 536 -7.79 -0.08 6.67
N ILE A 537 -8.61 0.14 7.70
CA ILE A 537 -8.51 -0.56 9.00
C ILE A 537 -9.02 -2.01 8.87
N ASN A 538 -10.17 -2.18 8.22
CA ASN A 538 -10.94 -3.41 8.10
C ASN A 538 -11.15 -3.72 6.60
N ARG A 539 -10.21 -4.44 5.99
CA ARG A 539 -10.24 -4.78 4.55
C ARG A 539 -11.46 -5.60 4.07
N GLU A 540 -12.23 -6.14 5.01
CA GLU A 540 -13.47 -6.87 4.78
C GLU A 540 -14.71 -6.11 5.32
N TYR A 541 -14.59 -4.79 5.51
CA TYR A 541 -15.66 -3.93 6.02
C TYR A 541 -16.95 -4.09 5.21
N LYS A 542 -18.07 -4.09 5.94
CA LYS A 542 -19.44 -4.20 5.45
C LYS A 542 -20.30 -3.23 6.25
N ILE A 543 -21.32 -2.69 5.60
CA ILE A 543 -22.33 -1.87 6.25
C ILE A 543 -23.27 -2.78 7.04
N ASP A 544 -23.35 -2.57 8.34
CA ASP A 544 -24.14 -3.39 9.26
C ASP A 544 -25.64 -3.23 9.03
N GLN A 545 -26.36 -4.36 9.13
CA GLN A 545 -27.80 -4.41 8.85
C GLN A 545 -28.63 -3.58 9.85
N GLY A 546 -28.20 -3.52 11.12
CA GLY A 546 -28.91 -2.82 12.20
C GLY A 546 -29.16 -1.33 11.92
N PRO A 547 -28.12 -0.47 11.90
CA PRO A 547 -28.29 0.97 11.72
C PRO A 547 -28.92 1.34 10.37
N TYR A 548 -28.57 0.62 9.30
CA TYR A 548 -29.11 0.86 7.95
C TYR A 548 -30.63 0.56 7.87
N THR A 549 -31.07 -0.55 8.46
CA THR A 549 -32.48 -0.97 8.38
C THR A 549 -33.34 -0.21 9.37
N GLU A 550 -32.83 0.15 10.55
CA GLU A 550 -33.64 0.75 11.61
C GLU A 550 -34.23 2.12 11.21
N ILE A 551 -33.44 2.99 10.59
CA ILE A 551 -33.92 4.31 10.10
C ILE A 551 -35.00 4.10 9.03
N ARG A 552 -34.77 3.19 8.08
CA ARG A 552 -35.75 2.87 7.02
C ARG A 552 -37.02 2.24 7.56
N ARG A 553 -36.92 1.37 8.57
CA ARG A 553 -38.05 0.74 9.27
C ARG A 553 -38.94 1.76 9.98
N GLN A 554 -38.34 2.78 10.63
CA GLN A 554 -39.11 3.87 11.25
C GLN A 554 -39.88 4.69 10.21
N ILE A 555 -39.24 5.02 9.08
CA ILE A 555 -39.88 5.74 7.95
C ILE A 555 -40.98 4.88 7.30
N MET A 556 -40.73 3.58 7.11
CA MET A 556 -41.69 2.62 6.55
C MET A 556 -42.95 2.51 7.42
N ASN A 557 -42.80 2.42 8.74
CA ASN A 557 -43.93 2.39 9.68
C ASN A 557 -44.77 3.68 9.55
N HIS A 558 -44.14 4.86 9.55
CA HIS A 558 -44.84 6.14 9.40
C HIS A 558 -45.57 6.25 8.05
N MET A 559 -44.96 5.75 6.96
CA MET A 559 -45.59 5.69 5.64
C MET A 559 -46.77 4.70 5.62
N CYS A 560 -46.67 3.56 6.30
CA CYS A 560 -47.79 2.63 6.44
C CYS A 560 -48.97 3.26 7.20
N ASP A 561 -48.70 4.07 8.25
CA ASP A 561 -49.72 4.83 8.94
C ASP A 561 -50.37 5.90 8.04
N MET A 562 -49.62 6.52 7.12
CA MET A 562 -50.17 7.43 6.10
C MET A 562 -51.05 6.68 5.10
N MET A 563 -50.56 5.57 4.54
CA MET A 563 -51.33 4.71 3.63
C MET A 563 -52.63 4.24 4.28
N ARG A 564 -52.60 3.78 5.54
CA ARG A 564 -53.81 3.38 6.30
C ARG A 564 -54.80 4.55 6.42
N ARG A 565 -54.33 5.77 6.70
CA ARG A 565 -55.17 6.99 6.78
C ARG A 565 -55.74 7.44 5.44
N ASP A 566 -55.04 7.21 4.33
CA ASP A 566 -55.42 7.71 3.00
C ASP A 566 -56.20 6.70 2.16
N VAL A 567 -56.00 5.39 2.39
CA VAL A 567 -56.88 4.33 1.86
C VAL A 567 -58.31 4.53 2.37
N VAL A 568 -58.49 4.91 3.64
CA VAL A 568 -59.79 5.28 4.22
C VAL A 568 -60.42 6.52 3.55
N LYS A 569 -59.61 7.38 2.92
CA LYS A 569 -60.07 8.54 2.11
C LYS A 569 -60.30 8.19 0.62
N GLY A 570 -60.08 6.94 0.22
CA GLY A 570 -60.22 6.49 -1.18
C GLY A 570 -58.99 6.70 -2.07
N LEU A 571 -57.85 7.18 -1.54
CA LEU A 571 -56.64 7.48 -2.33
C LEU A 571 -55.70 6.26 -2.53
N GLY A 572 -56.20 5.03 -2.30
CA GLY A 572 -55.39 3.81 -2.30
C GLY A 572 -54.77 3.43 -3.66
N THR A 573 -55.37 3.84 -4.78
CA THR A 573 -54.84 3.59 -6.13
C THR A 573 -53.53 4.35 -6.36
N SER A 574 -53.50 5.64 -6.04
CA SER A 574 -52.30 6.49 -6.11
C SER A 574 -51.15 5.93 -5.26
N TRP A 575 -51.45 5.53 -4.02
CA TRP A 575 -50.47 4.88 -3.14
C TRP A 575 -49.94 3.54 -3.68
N THR A 576 -50.77 2.75 -4.38
CA THR A 576 -50.37 1.48 -5.00
C THR A 576 -49.44 1.71 -6.19
N VAL A 577 -49.75 2.67 -7.06
CA VAL A 577 -48.92 3.05 -8.21
C VAL A 577 -47.58 3.65 -7.76
N ALA A 578 -47.60 4.57 -6.79
CA ALA A 578 -46.38 5.17 -6.25
C ALA A 578 -45.46 4.12 -5.61
N MET A 579 -46.02 3.18 -4.86
CA MET A 579 -45.27 2.08 -4.27
C MET A 579 -44.69 1.13 -5.33
N ALA A 580 -45.46 0.81 -6.37
CA ALA A 580 -44.99 -0.03 -7.47
C ALA A 580 -43.79 0.60 -8.20
N SER A 581 -43.82 1.93 -8.43
CA SER A 581 -42.65 2.67 -8.94
C SER A 581 -41.44 2.54 -8.03
N VAL A 582 -41.60 2.79 -6.71
CA VAL A 582 -40.49 2.68 -5.75
C VAL A 582 -39.90 1.26 -5.70
N ILE A 583 -40.72 0.22 -5.77
CA ILE A 583 -40.27 -1.17 -5.87
C ILE A 583 -39.54 -1.42 -7.20
N GLN A 584 -40.10 -0.95 -8.32
CA GLN A 584 -39.49 -1.07 -9.64
C GLN A 584 -38.10 -0.41 -9.66
N ASP A 585 -37.99 0.85 -9.28
CA ASP A 585 -36.74 1.62 -9.27
C ASP A 585 -35.64 0.93 -8.46
N ARG A 586 -35.97 0.40 -7.28
CA ARG A 586 -35.03 -0.30 -6.39
C ARG A 586 -34.56 -1.65 -6.94
N LEU A 587 -35.47 -2.41 -7.56
CA LEU A 587 -35.12 -3.68 -8.20
C LEU A 587 -34.30 -3.47 -9.48
N LEU A 588 -34.65 -2.45 -10.28
CA LEU A 588 -33.93 -2.11 -11.51
C LEU A 588 -32.53 -1.53 -11.21
N HIS A 589 -32.38 -0.66 -10.19
CA HIS A 589 -31.07 -0.21 -9.72
C HIS A 589 -30.15 -1.37 -9.29
N SER A 590 -30.73 -2.46 -8.76
CA SER A 590 -29.98 -3.65 -8.35
C SER A 590 -29.55 -4.54 -9.54
N LEU A 591 -30.00 -4.24 -10.76
CA LEU A 591 -29.84 -5.05 -11.96
C LEU A 591 -29.10 -4.30 -13.08
N LYS A 592 -28.30 -5.02 -13.87
CA LYS A 592 -27.69 -4.44 -15.07
C LYS A 592 -28.72 -4.39 -16.22
N PRO A 593 -28.85 -3.27 -16.96
CA PRO A 593 -29.72 -3.20 -18.12
C PRO A 593 -29.30 -4.24 -19.17
N GLY A 594 -30.28 -4.90 -19.79
CA GLY A 594 -30.08 -5.99 -20.75
C GLY A 594 -30.17 -7.41 -20.16
N ASN A 595 -30.36 -7.59 -18.85
CA ASN A 595 -30.74 -8.88 -18.28
C ASN A 595 -32.24 -9.17 -18.55
N SER A 596 -32.61 -10.41 -18.87
CA SER A 596 -34.02 -10.79 -19.09
C SER A 596 -34.89 -10.58 -17.84
N LEU A 597 -34.31 -10.68 -16.64
CA LEU A 597 -35.01 -10.32 -15.40
C LEU A 597 -35.29 -8.82 -15.28
N HIS A 598 -34.40 -7.96 -15.79
CA HIS A 598 -34.61 -6.50 -15.81
C HIS A 598 -35.77 -6.15 -16.76
N VAL A 599 -35.86 -6.82 -17.92
CA VAL A 599 -36.98 -6.64 -18.86
C VAL A 599 -38.31 -7.07 -18.20
N LEU A 600 -38.36 -8.28 -17.64
CA LEU A 600 -39.56 -8.81 -16.97
C LEU A 600 -40.06 -7.92 -15.82
N ILE A 601 -39.15 -7.37 -15.01
CA ILE A 601 -39.51 -6.45 -13.91
C ILE A 601 -39.96 -5.09 -14.46
N SER A 602 -39.37 -4.58 -15.54
CA SER A 602 -39.84 -3.35 -16.18
C SER A 602 -41.21 -3.48 -16.84
N GLU A 603 -41.54 -4.66 -17.40
CA GLU A 603 -42.84 -4.92 -18.04
C GLU A 603 -43.96 -5.15 -17.02
N VAL A 604 -43.72 -5.91 -15.94
CA VAL A 604 -44.77 -6.28 -14.98
C VAL A 604 -45.04 -5.19 -13.94
N LEU A 605 -44.04 -4.35 -13.60
CA LEU A 605 -44.19 -3.25 -12.64
C LEU A 605 -44.34 -1.86 -13.28
N ASP A 606 -44.65 -1.75 -14.58
CA ASP A 606 -44.91 -0.44 -15.21
C ASP A 606 -46.01 0.32 -14.44
N PRO A 607 -45.72 1.49 -13.84
CA PRO A 607 -46.70 2.25 -13.06
C PRO A 607 -47.92 2.63 -13.88
N LYS A 608 -47.80 2.85 -15.21
CA LYS A 608 -48.94 3.14 -16.09
C LYS A 608 -49.81 1.91 -16.31
N TYR A 609 -49.22 0.73 -16.39
CA TYR A 609 -49.98 -0.52 -16.50
C TYR A 609 -50.76 -0.81 -15.21
N ILE A 610 -50.12 -0.61 -14.06
CA ILE A 610 -50.74 -0.77 -12.74
C ILE A 610 -51.83 0.28 -12.51
N GLU A 611 -51.60 1.55 -12.86
CA GLU A 611 -52.62 2.61 -12.80
C GLU A 611 -53.87 2.23 -13.61
N ASN A 612 -53.68 1.73 -14.84
CA ASN A 612 -54.79 1.26 -15.67
C ASN A 612 -55.51 0.04 -15.07
N GLN A 613 -54.79 -0.94 -14.49
CA GLN A 613 -55.43 -2.07 -13.81
C GLN A 613 -56.19 -1.66 -12.53
N CYS A 614 -55.67 -0.69 -11.78
CA CYS A 614 -56.33 -0.12 -10.60
C CYS A 614 -57.61 0.64 -10.99
N ASN A 615 -57.55 1.49 -12.02
CA ASN A 615 -58.69 2.23 -12.53
C ASN A 615 -59.76 1.31 -13.15
N ALA A 616 -59.35 0.17 -13.72
CA ALA A 616 -60.24 -0.90 -14.19
C ALA A 616 -60.69 -1.88 -13.08
N GLY A 617 -60.34 -1.65 -11.81
CA GLY A 617 -60.71 -2.50 -10.68
C GLY A 617 -60.22 -3.96 -10.76
N THR A 618 -59.23 -4.25 -11.62
CA THR A 618 -58.79 -5.61 -11.97
C THR A 618 -57.45 -5.99 -11.30
N PHE A 619 -56.73 -5.01 -10.73
CA PHE A 619 -55.48 -5.26 -10.00
C PHE A 619 -55.69 -6.17 -8.79
N SER A 620 -54.86 -7.22 -8.65
CA SER A 620 -54.96 -8.20 -7.56
C SER A 620 -53.67 -8.29 -6.75
N TYR A 621 -53.76 -7.92 -5.46
CA TYR A 621 -52.61 -7.85 -4.55
C TYR A 621 -51.95 -9.21 -4.33
N ASP A 622 -52.72 -10.30 -4.20
CA ASP A 622 -52.16 -11.65 -4.01
C ASP A 622 -51.31 -12.09 -5.22
N ALA A 623 -51.78 -11.85 -6.46
CA ALA A 623 -51.00 -12.17 -7.67
C ALA A 623 -49.69 -11.36 -7.76
N PHE A 624 -49.68 -10.11 -7.29
CA PHE A 624 -48.47 -9.31 -7.14
C PHE A 624 -47.51 -9.91 -6.09
N PHE A 625 -48.02 -10.33 -4.92
CA PHE A 625 -47.19 -10.97 -3.90
C PHE A 625 -46.67 -12.36 -4.33
N ASP A 626 -47.44 -13.13 -5.10
CA ASP A 626 -47.00 -14.39 -5.71
C ASP A 626 -45.89 -14.16 -6.75
N PHE A 627 -46.03 -13.14 -7.60
CA PHE A 627 -44.99 -12.74 -8.56
C PHE A 627 -43.69 -12.34 -7.85
N MET A 628 -43.79 -11.51 -6.80
CA MET A 628 -42.64 -11.10 -5.99
C MET A 628 -41.98 -12.29 -5.27
N SER A 629 -42.77 -13.21 -4.72
CA SER A 629 -42.28 -14.45 -4.09
C SER A 629 -41.55 -15.37 -5.10
N ASN A 630 -41.89 -15.29 -6.38
CA ASN A 630 -41.20 -16.00 -7.47
C ASN A 630 -39.95 -15.26 -8.01
N ILE A 631 -39.71 -14.00 -7.63
CA ILE A 631 -38.56 -13.20 -8.09
C ILE A 631 -37.52 -12.99 -7.00
N LEU A 632 -37.91 -12.73 -5.75
CA LEU A 632 -36.97 -12.52 -4.64
C LEU A 632 -35.91 -13.64 -4.51
N PRO A 633 -36.23 -14.96 -4.61
CA PRO A 633 -35.23 -16.03 -4.56
C PRO A 633 -34.21 -16.04 -5.72
N LYS A 634 -34.43 -15.24 -6.77
CA LYS A 634 -33.53 -15.10 -7.94
C LYS A 634 -32.64 -13.86 -7.85
N LEU A 635 -32.91 -12.96 -6.90
CA LEU A 635 -32.19 -11.69 -6.71
C LEU A 635 -31.43 -11.67 -5.38
N CYS A 636 -32.00 -12.23 -4.31
CA CYS A 636 -31.35 -12.34 -3.01
C CYS A 636 -30.17 -13.33 -3.04
N ALA A 637 -29.18 -13.10 -2.18
CA ALA A 637 -28.07 -14.03 -2.01
C ALA A 637 -28.55 -15.31 -1.25
N PRO A 638 -27.98 -16.51 -1.52
CA PRO A 638 -28.47 -17.78 -0.96
C PRO A 638 -28.46 -17.92 0.58
N TYR A 639 -27.87 -16.96 1.29
CA TYR A 639 -27.89 -16.92 2.76
C TYR A 639 -29.16 -16.25 3.33
N ARG A 640 -29.90 -15.47 2.51
CA ARG A 640 -31.22 -14.89 2.83
C ARG A 640 -32.41 -15.74 2.36
N ASP A 641 -32.14 -16.90 1.76
CA ASP A 641 -33.13 -17.95 1.51
C ASP A 641 -34.15 -18.17 2.65
N PRO A 642 -33.77 -18.22 3.96
CA PRO A 642 -34.74 -18.36 5.05
C PRO A 642 -35.69 -17.16 5.16
N ASP A 643 -35.19 -15.92 5.03
CA ASP A 643 -35.98 -14.69 5.15
C ASP A 643 -37.03 -14.61 4.02
N VAL A 644 -36.61 -14.93 2.80
CA VAL A 644 -37.48 -14.94 1.61
C VAL A 644 -38.51 -16.09 1.67
N LYS A 645 -38.13 -17.25 2.23
CA LYS A 645 -39.06 -18.36 2.45
C LYS A 645 -40.09 -18.04 3.53
N ALA A 646 -39.69 -17.39 4.62
CA ALA A 646 -40.59 -16.92 5.66
C ALA A 646 -41.64 -15.95 5.09
N PHE A 647 -41.21 -14.99 4.28
CA PHE A 647 -42.11 -14.07 3.56
C PHE A 647 -43.10 -14.80 2.63
N ALA A 648 -42.63 -15.79 1.86
CA ALA A 648 -43.48 -16.59 0.98
C ALA A 648 -44.48 -17.50 1.75
N THR A 649 -44.22 -17.82 3.01
CA THR A 649 -45.16 -18.57 3.87
C THR A 649 -46.10 -17.69 4.70
N ASP A 650 -45.70 -16.46 5.05
CA ASP A 650 -46.50 -15.55 5.90
C ASP A 650 -47.53 -14.75 5.09
N THR A 651 -48.54 -15.45 4.57
CA THR A 651 -49.75 -14.89 3.93
C THR A 651 -50.66 -14.11 4.91
N SER A 652 -50.33 -14.07 6.21
CA SER A 652 -51.12 -13.48 7.29
C SER A 652 -50.97 -11.94 7.39
N GLY A 653 -52.06 -11.24 7.70
CA GLY A 653 -52.09 -9.78 7.88
C GLY A 653 -52.52 -8.98 6.64
N ASP A 654 -52.66 -7.66 6.80
CA ASP A 654 -53.16 -6.77 5.75
C ASP A 654 -52.18 -6.69 4.56
N ALA A 655 -52.69 -6.30 3.38
CA ALA A 655 -51.85 -6.01 2.22
C ALA A 655 -50.77 -4.95 2.51
N ILE A 656 -51.05 -3.99 3.40
CA ILE A 656 -50.09 -2.97 3.86
C ILE A 656 -48.98 -3.59 4.73
N ASP A 657 -49.29 -4.57 5.58
CA ASP A 657 -48.28 -5.23 6.41
C ASP A 657 -47.43 -6.21 5.60
N ARG A 658 -48.02 -6.92 4.63
CA ARG A 658 -47.27 -7.72 3.66
C ARG A 658 -46.34 -6.82 2.83
N LEU A 659 -46.81 -5.65 2.42
CA LEU A 659 -46.01 -4.65 1.71
C LEU A 659 -44.85 -4.11 2.56
N ALA A 660 -45.07 -3.82 3.84
CA ALA A 660 -44.01 -3.41 4.76
C ALA A 660 -42.93 -4.51 4.90
N ARG A 661 -43.34 -5.78 5.02
CA ARG A 661 -42.40 -6.93 5.03
C ARG A 661 -41.64 -7.06 3.70
N LEU A 662 -42.32 -6.87 2.57
CA LEU A 662 -41.70 -6.87 1.23
C LEU A 662 -40.64 -5.77 1.09
N MET A 663 -40.96 -4.54 1.51
CA MET A 663 -40.03 -3.41 1.45
C MET A 663 -38.81 -3.61 2.36
N ASN A 664 -38.98 -4.17 3.56
CA ASN A 664 -37.85 -4.54 4.42
C ASN A 664 -36.90 -5.53 3.72
N ILE A 665 -37.42 -6.51 2.97
CA ILE A 665 -36.60 -7.47 2.20
C ILE A 665 -35.91 -6.78 1.01
N ILE A 666 -36.56 -5.82 0.36
CA ILE A 666 -35.95 -5.01 -0.72
C ILE A 666 -34.86 -4.09 -0.15
N ASP A 667 -35.01 -3.56 1.06
CA ASP A 667 -33.96 -2.80 1.76
C ASP A 667 -32.76 -3.69 2.12
N LEU A 668 -32.99 -4.92 2.58
CA LEU A 668 -31.93 -5.91 2.83
C LEU A 668 -31.24 -6.38 1.54
N LEU A 669 -31.96 -6.52 0.44
CA LEU A 669 -31.41 -6.75 -0.91
C LEU A 669 -30.58 -5.55 -1.38
N SER A 670 -31.02 -4.32 -1.11
CA SER A 670 -30.29 -3.10 -1.42
C SER A 670 -28.95 -3.04 -0.68
N LEU A 671 -28.95 -3.41 0.61
CA LEU A 671 -27.75 -3.51 1.44
C LEU A 671 -26.81 -4.65 0.99
N ASP A 672 -27.34 -5.76 0.50
CA ASP A 672 -26.52 -6.82 -0.11
C ASP A 672 -25.85 -6.34 -1.40
N HIS A 673 -26.59 -5.59 -2.24
CA HIS A 673 -26.06 -5.02 -3.47
C HIS A 673 -24.96 -3.96 -3.21
N THR A 674 -25.15 -3.06 -2.24
CA THR A 674 -24.12 -2.06 -1.89
C THR A 674 -22.90 -2.71 -1.25
N ASN A 675 -23.06 -3.70 -0.37
CA ASN A 675 -21.94 -4.47 0.18
C ASN A 675 -21.20 -5.30 -0.89
N PHE A 676 -21.91 -5.84 -1.88
CA PHE A 676 -21.29 -6.51 -3.03
C PHE A 676 -20.47 -5.53 -3.88
N LEU A 677 -21.04 -4.37 -4.23
CA LEU A 677 -20.35 -3.33 -4.99
C LEU A 677 -19.11 -2.80 -4.22
N LEU A 678 -19.25 -2.63 -2.91
CA LEU A 678 -18.15 -2.28 -2.00
C LEU A 678 -17.01 -3.30 -2.06
N HIS A 679 -17.31 -4.60 -1.99
CA HIS A 679 -16.29 -5.65 -2.13
C HIS A 679 -15.61 -5.68 -3.51
N VAL A 680 -16.33 -5.32 -4.58
CA VAL A 680 -15.75 -5.19 -5.93
C VAL A 680 -14.82 -3.98 -6.03
N ALA A 681 -15.18 -2.86 -5.39
CA ALA A 681 -14.39 -1.62 -5.39
C ALA A 681 -13.22 -1.62 -4.39
N ALA A 682 -13.33 -2.35 -3.27
CA ALA A 682 -12.39 -2.34 -2.15
C ALA A 682 -10.90 -2.49 -2.55
N PRO A 683 -10.49 -3.36 -3.50
CA PRO A 683 -9.09 -3.48 -3.90
C PRO A 683 -8.51 -2.20 -4.53
N GLN A 684 -9.35 -1.38 -5.16
CA GLN A 684 -8.94 -0.08 -5.72
C GLN A 684 -8.99 1.01 -4.64
N LEU A 685 -10.06 1.05 -3.84
CA LEU A 685 -10.22 1.99 -2.74
C LEU A 685 -9.11 1.86 -1.68
N ILE A 686 -8.68 0.64 -1.35
CA ILE A 686 -7.56 0.39 -0.42
C ILE A 686 -6.21 0.84 -1.01
N ARG A 687 -6.04 0.78 -2.33
CA ARG A 687 -4.80 1.22 -3.01
C ARG A 687 -4.64 2.74 -3.01
N GLU A 688 -5.74 3.46 -3.26
CA GLU A 688 -5.73 4.92 -3.39
C GLU A 688 -6.16 5.65 -2.11
N GLY A 689 -6.72 4.93 -1.14
CA GLY A 689 -7.26 5.44 0.12
C GLY A 689 -6.34 6.36 0.91
N PRO A 690 -5.05 6.03 1.16
CA PRO A 690 -4.16 6.91 1.90
C PRO A 690 -3.95 8.26 1.21
N GLY A 691 -3.86 8.25 -0.13
CA GLY A 691 -3.76 9.46 -0.95
C GLY A 691 -5.10 10.20 -1.13
N TYR A 692 -6.24 9.55 -0.88
CA TYR A 692 -7.54 10.22 -0.76
C TYR A 692 -7.65 10.91 0.61
N GLU A 693 -7.37 10.20 1.70
CA GLU A 693 -7.46 10.71 3.07
C GLU A 693 -6.52 11.90 3.30
N GLN A 694 -5.28 11.82 2.80
CA GLN A 694 -4.34 12.95 2.80
C GLN A 694 -4.91 14.20 2.11
N ARG A 695 -5.60 14.05 0.98
CA ARG A 695 -6.22 15.17 0.24
C ARG A 695 -7.53 15.65 0.87
N ALA A 696 -8.27 14.78 1.56
CA ALA A 696 -9.44 15.17 2.34
C ALA A 696 -9.01 16.02 3.54
N PHE A 697 -8.14 15.49 4.40
CA PHE A 697 -7.60 16.18 5.56
C PHE A 697 -6.88 17.49 5.20
N ALA A 698 -6.16 17.54 4.08
CA ALA A 698 -5.52 18.77 3.60
C ALA A 698 -6.52 19.85 3.13
N ARG A 699 -7.70 19.48 2.62
CA ARG A 699 -8.78 20.43 2.32
C ARG A 699 -9.41 20.94 3.61
N ASP A 700 -9.82 20.07 4.53
CA ASP A 700 -10.43 20.47 5.80
C ASP A 700 -9.56 21.46 6.61
N LEU A 701 -8.23 21.31 6.50
CA LEU A 701 -7.23 22.18 7.12
C LEU A 701 -7.06 23.53 6.39
N GLN A 702 -7.27 23.58 5.07
CA GLN A 702 -7.30 24.82 4.28
C GLN A 702 -8.62 25.58 4.47
N ASP A 703 -9.73 24.85 4.55
CA ASP A 703 -11.08 25.37 4.80
C ASP A 703 -11.29 25.78 6.27
N GLY A 704 -10.30 25.56 7.14
CA GLY A 704 -10.35 25.90 8.57
C GLY A 704 -11.32 25.04 9.40
N THR A 705 -11.89 23.98 8.82
CA THR A 705 -12.81 23.05 9.50
C THR A 705 -12.06 22.19 10.53
N ILE A 706 -10.77 21.93 10.32
CA ILE A 706 -9.89 21.21 11.24
C ILE A 706 -8.69 22.10 11.63
N THR A 707 -8.46 22.28 12.93
CA THR A 707 -7.21 22.83 13.47
C THR A 707 -6.26 21.71 13.90
N LEU A 708 -4.98 22.01 14.20
CA LEU A 708 -3.98 21.02 14.61
C LEU A 708 -3.64 21.05 16.11
N ASP A 709 -4.44 21.75 16.91
CA ASP A 709 -4.04 22.12 18.26
C ASP A 709 -4.21 21.01 19.29
N ARG A 710 -5.19 20.10 19.14
CA ARG A 710 -5.26 18.88 19.97
C ARG A 710 -4.14 17.92 19.59
N THR A 711 -3.84 17.79 18.30
CA THR A 711 -2.70 17.00 17.78
C THR A 711 -1.38 17.50 18.36
N ARG A 712 -1.12 18.82 18.34
CA ARG A 712 0.04 19.44 19.01
C ARG A 712 0.04 19.20 20.53
N ALA A 713 -1.09 19.35 21.22
CA ALA A 713 -1.17 19.13 22.68
C ALA A 713 -0.92 17.65 23.08
N PHE A 714 -1.51 16.72 22.33
CA PHE A 714 -1.29 15.27 22.43
C PHE A 714 0.19 14.91 22.21
N TRP A 715 0.82 15.52 21.20
CA TRP A 715 2.23 15.33 20.89
C TRP A 715 3.13 15.77 22.05
N ARG A 716 2.93 16.98 22.56
CA ARG A 716 3.65 17.55 23.72
C ARG A 716 3.55 16.68 24.95
N SER A 717 2.34 16.24 25.29
CA SER A 717 2.07 15.35 26.42
C SER A 717 2.84 14.02 26.28
N SER A 718 2.77 13.40 25.10
CA SER A 718 3.40 12.12 24.80
C SER A 718 4.93 12.19 24.79
N ARG A 719 5.48 13.25 24.17
CA ARG A 719 6.92 13.54 24.12
C ARG A 719 7.47 13.77 25.52
N LYS A 720 6.80 14.58 26.35
CA LYS A 720 7.19 14.83 27.75
C LYS A 720 7.16 13.54 28.58
N ALA A 721 6.09 12.75 28.47
CA ALA A 721 5.96 11.50 29.21
C ALA A 721 7.08 10.50 28.89
N ILE A 722 7.47 10.37 27.61
CA ILE A 722 8.61 9.53 27.20
C ILE A 722 9.94 10.07 27.71
N ILE A 723 10.19 11.38 27.64
CA ILE A 723 11.40 12.01 28.17
C ILE A 723 11.51 11.79 29.69
N ASP A 724 10.42 11.96 30.43
CA ASP A 724 10.39 11.74 31.88
C ASP A 724 10.44 10.24 32.25
N GLU A 725 10.03 9.33 31.35
CA GLU A 725 10.29 7.88 31.46
C GLU A 725 11.73 7.47 31.11
N MET A 726 12.45 8.27 30.33
CA MET A 726 13.88 8.06 30.03
C MET A 726 14.75 8.52 31.20
N LYS A 727 14.53 9.74 31.73
CA LYS A 727 15.22 10.25 32.94
C LYS A 727 15.07 9.34 34.17
N LYS A 728 14.00 8.55 34.24
CA LYS A 728 13.76 7.55 35.31
C LYS A 728 14.51 6.22 35.10
N ARG A 729 14.98 5.94 33.89
CA ARG A 729 15.78 4.75 33.56
C ARG A 729 17.28 5.05 33.49
N ASP A 730 17.64 6.26 33.09
CA ASP A 730 18.99 6.79 33.10
C ASP A 730 19.01 8.13 33.86
N PRO A 731 19.26 8.13 35.18
CA PRO A 731 19.40 9.34 35.98
C PRO A 731 20.81 9.95 35.90
N GLU A 732 21.81 9.23 35.37
CA GLU A 732 23.18 9.72 35.17
C GLU A 732 23.34 10.44 33.81
N ASN A 733 22.34 10.31 32.93
CA ASN A 733 22.27 10.95 31.61
C ASN A 733 23.49 10.59 30.74
N VAL A 734 23.79 9.30 30.67
CA VAL A 734 24.98 8.71 30.02
C VAL A 734 24.97 8.93 28.51
N ASN A 735 23.81 9.19 27.91
CA ASN A 735 23.67 9.38 26.46
C ASN A 735 22.73 10.56 26.10
N PRO A 736 23.20 11.82 26.23
CA PRO A 736 22.35 13.02 26.10
C PRO A 736 21.72 13.21 24.71
N ASP A 737 22.35 12.67 23.65
CA ASP A 737 21.93 12.87 22.26
C ASP A 737 20.84 11.88 21.79
N TYR A 738 20.47 10.89 22.61
CA TYR A 738 19.50 9.86 22.22
C TYR A 738 18.06 10.41 22.16
N LYS A 739 17.69 11.01 21.03
CA LYS A 739 16.31 11.46 20.74
C LYS A 739 15.39 10.23 20.57
N PRO A 740 14.26 10.12 21.30
CA PRO A 740 13.35 8.99 21.16
C PRO A 740 12.69 8.98 19.76
N PRO A 741 12.58 7.82 19.07
CA PRO A 741 11.97 7.76 17.74
C PRO A 741 10.53 8.25 17.70
N VAL A 742 10.19 9.03 16.67
CA VAL A 742 8.86 9.65 16.44
C VAL A 742 7.73 8.63 16.56
N ALA A 743 7.85 7.50 15.86
CA ALA A 743 6.87 6.39 15.90
C ALA A 743 6.70 5.72 17.28
N LYS A 744 7.64 5.91 18.23
CA LYS A 744 7.54 5.44 19.62
C LYS A 744 6.85 6.47 20.52
N ILE A 745 7.02 7.76 20.26
CA ILE A 745 6.25 8.84 20.92
C ILE A 745 4.78 8.70 20.54
N TYR A 746 4.49 8.51 19.25
CA TYR A 746 3.13 8.27 18.76
C TYR A 746 2.49 7.02 19.39
N ALA A 747 3.21 5.89 19.42
CA ALA A 747 2.74 4.65 20.06
C ALA A 747 2.50 4.81 21.58
N HIS A 748 3.19 5.73 22.27
CA HIS A 748 2.90 6.07 23.66
C HIS A 748 1.60 6.87 23.76
N GLY A 749 1.41 7.89 22.93
CA GLY A 749 0.21 8.74 22.94
C GLY A 749 -1.08 7.96 22.72
N LEU A 750 -1.12 7.12 21.68
CA LEU A 750 -2.27 6.26 21.39
C LEU A 750 -2.60 5.31 22.56
N VAL A 751 -1.58 4.81 23.25
CA VAL A 751 -1.74 3.97 24.45
C VAL A 751 -2.21 4.78 25.66
N ASP A 752 -1.77 6.03 25.83
CA ASP A 752 -2.26 6.87 26.92
C ASP A 752 -3.72 7.29 26.71
N LEU A 753 -4.15 7.53 25.47
CA LEU A 753 -5.53 7.85 25.13
C LEU A 753 -6.49 6.74 25.61
N VAL A 754 -6.24 5.48 25.22
CA VAL A 754 -7.12 4.35 25.56
C VAL A 754 -6.91 3.81 26.98
N LEU A 755 -5.67 3.80 27.51
CA LEU A 755 -5.35 3.12 28.78
C LEU A 755 -5.04 4.07 29.96
N SER A 756 -5.25 5.39 29.84
CA SER A 756 -5.15 6.32 30.98
C SER A 756 -6.36 6.22 31.92
N ASN A 757 -6.12 6.43 33.22
CA ASN A 757 -7.18 6.54 34.24
C ASN A 757 -7.81 7.95 34.31
N ARG A 758 -8.23 8.48 33.15
CA ARG A 758 -8.91 9.76 32.96
C ARG A 758 -10.06 9.53 31.99
N ARG A 759 -11.25 10.12 32.20
CA ARG A 759 -12.31 10.11 31.17
C ARG A 759 -11.73 10.62 29.84
N LEU A 760 -11.97 9.89 28.75
CA LEU A 760 -11.83 10.50 27.43
C LEU A 760 -12.85 11.61 27.29
N ARG A 761 -12.44 12.69 26.62
CA ARG A 761 -13.30 13.76 26.15
C ARG A 761 -12.89 14.07 24.70
N PRO A 762 -13.82 14.51 23.83
CA PRO A 762 -13.49 14.88 22.45
C PRO A 762 -12.32 15.88 22.30
N GLU A 763 -12.10 16.75 23.29
CA GLU A 763 -10.99 17.70 23.32
C GLU A 763 -9.60 17.06 23.46
N LEU A 764 -9.50 15.80 23.91
CA LEU A 764 -8.23 15.09 24.08
C LEU A 764 -7.87 14.17 22.89
N ILE A 765 -8.80 13.97 21.95
CA ILE A 765 -8.59 13.13 20.77
C ILE A 765 -7.90 14.00 19.69
N PRO A 766 -6.74 13.58 19.13
CA PRO A 766 -6.11 14.25 17.99
C PRO A 766 -7.04 14.36 16.80
N GLU A 767 -6.92 15.43 16.01
CA GLU A 767 -7.79 15.65 14.86
C GLU A 767 -7.65 14.58 13.76
N THR A 768 -6.48 13.96 13.62
CA THR A 768 -6.27 12.84 12.69
C THR A 768 -7.05 11.58 13.11
N LEU A 769 -7.22 11.37 14.43
CA LEU A 769 -7.95 10.24 15.01
C LEU A 769 -9.44 10.52 15.20
N HIS A 770 -9.99 11.58 14.59
CA HIS A 770 -11.39 11.95 14.76
C HIS A 770 -12.36 10.87 14.25
N LEU A 771 -12.04 10.20 13.14
CA LEU A 771 -12.86 9.10 12.59
C LEU A 771 -12.89 7.88 13.53
N ASP A 772 -11.80 7.60 14.25
CA ASP A 772 -11.68 6.45 15.16
C ASP A 772 -12.23 6.68 16.58
N HIS A 773 -12.84 7.84 16.89
CA HIS A 773 -13.25 8.19 18.26
C HIS A 773 -14.13 7.11 18.94
N SER A 774 -15.14 6.58 18.21
CA SER A 774 -16.03 5.53 18.70
C SER A 774 -15.28 4.23 18.99
N ARG A 775 -14.38 3.82 18.08
CA ARG A 775 -13.52 2.64 18.24
C ARG A 775 -12.56 2.78 19.42
N LEU A 776 -12.04 3.98 19.67
CA LEU A 776 -11.18 4.28 20.81
C LEU A 776 -11.95 4.16 22.13
N ASP A 777 -13.21 4.61 22.19
CA ASP A 777 -14.09 4.41 23.35
C ASP A 777 -14.54 2.95 23.53
N GLU A 778 -14.77 2.18 22.46
CA GLU A 778 -14.99 0.72 22.54
C GLU A 778 -13.77 -0.02 23.10
N LEU A 779 -12.57 0.27 22.58
CA LEU A 779 -11.31 -0.31 23.06
C LEU A 779 -11.06 0.07 24.51
N ARG A 780 -11.37 1.31 24.89
CA ARG A 780 -11.29 1.80 26.27
C ARG A 780 -12.28 1.09 27.19
N SER A 781 -13.53 0.96 26.78
CA SER A 781 -14.58 0.18 27.46
C SER A 781 -14.10 -1.25 27.72
N ARG A 782 -13.57 -1.94 26.69
CA ARG A 782 -13.01 -3.29 26.80
C ARG A 782 -11.79 -3.37 27.74
N VAL A 783 -10.87 -2.41 27.67
CA VAL A 783 -9.74 -2.30 28.62
C VAL A 783 -10.23 -2.10 30.05
N PHE A 784 -11.26 -1.29 30.27
CA PHE A 784 -11.83 -1.04 31.59
C PHE A 784 -12.55 -2.29 32.13
N LYS A 785 -13.24 -3.07 31.29
CA LYS A 785 -13.80 -4.39 31.65
C LYS A 785 -12.69 -5.37 32.05
N ILE A 786 -11.58 -5.44 31.30
CA ILE A 786 -10.41 -6.29 31.63
C ILE A 786 -9.78 -5.85 32.94
N ALA A 787 -9.51 -4.56 33.15
CA ALA A 787 -8.89 -4.05 34.38
C ALA A 787 -9.80 -4.26 35.61
N ALA A 788 -11.11 -4.11 35.46
CA ALA A 788 -12.10 -4.34 36.50
C ALA A 788 -12.16 -5.82 36.89
N THR A 789 -12.35 -6.72 35.92
CA THR A 789 -12.43 -8.17 36.16
C THR A 789 -11.11 -8.73 36.72
N ALA A 790 -9.97 -8.29 36.19
CA ALA A 790 -8.65 -8.60 36.75
C ALA A 790 -8.52 -8.19 38.22
N SER A 791 -8.93 -6.97 38.59
CA SER A 791 -8.85 -6.51 39.99
C SER A 791 -9.78 -7.27 40.93
N ILE A 792 -10.99 -7.63 40.47
CA ILE A 792 -11.95 -8.44 41.22
C ILE A 792 -11.39 -9.86 41.45
N LEU A 793 -10.86 -10.51 40.40
CA LEU A 793 -10.24 -11.83 40.49
C LEU A 793 -8.97 -11.83 41.35
N LEU A 794 -8.13 -10.80 41.23
CA LEU A 794 -6.92 -10.64 42.05
C LEU A 794 -7.26 -10.42 43.53
N SER A 795 -8.26 -9.59 43.83
CA SER A 795 -8.76 -9.38 45.18
C SER A 795 -9.35 -10.67 45.76
N ALA A 796 -10.11 -11.44 44.97
CA ALA A 796 -10.63 -12.75 45.38
C ALA A 796 -9.51 -13.77 45.65
N LYS A 797 -8.50 -13.87 44.78
CA LYS A 797 -7.31 -14.73 44.98
C LYS A 797 -6.56 -14.38 46.27
N ASN A 798 -6.30 -13.08 46.50
CA ASN A 798 -5.61 -12.58 47.67
C ASN A 798 -6.40 -12.86 48.97
N LEU A 799 -7.71 -12.56 49.00
CA LEU A 799 -8.57 -12.79 50.17
C LEU A 799 -8.73 -14.28 50.50
N LEU A 800 -8.72 -15.15 49.48
CA LEU A 800 -8.74 -16.61 49.65
C LEU A 800 -7.34 -17.25 49.80
N LYS A 801 -6.27 -16.45 49.90
CA LYS A 801 -4.86 -16.88 50.03
C LYS A 801 -4.41 -17.90 48.96
N ARG A 802 -4.87 -17.73 47.72
CA ARG A 802 -4.52 -18.59 46.57
C ARG A 802 -3.46 -17.93 45.69
N ASP A 803 -2.72 -18.75 44.95
CA ASP A 803 -1.71 -18.27 44.02
C ASP A 803 -2.27 -17.27 43.01
N VAL A 804 -1.67 -16.08 42.96
CA VAL A 804 -1.97 -15.03 41.98
C VAL A 804 -1.84 -15.54 40.53
N ARG A 805 -0.94 -16.51 40.31
CA ARG A 805 -0.68 -17.16 39.01
C ARG A 805 -1.68 -18.26 38.64
N SER A 806 -2.56 -18.69 39.55
CA SER A 806 -3.63 -19.64 39.21
C SER A 806 -4.60 -19.01 38.21
N GLN A 807 -5.03 -19.77 37.19
CA GLN A 807 -5.85 -19.26 36.09
C GLN A 807 -7.34 -19.51 36.38
N TRP A 808 -8.10 -18.45 36.67
CA TRP A 808 -9.54 -18.49 36.90
C TRP A 808 -10.27 -18.14 35.60
N LYS A 809 -9.93 -18.86 34.52
CA LYS A 809 -10.31 -18.50 33.16
C LYS A 809 -11.83 -18.56 32.95
N GLY A 810 -12.49 -19.60 33.47
CA GLY A 810 -13.94 -19.74 33.36
C GLY A 810 -14.68 -18.63 34.11
N GLU A 811 -14.14 -18.15 35.21
CA GLU A 811 -14.70 -17.05 36.02
C GLU A 811 -14.52 -15.73 35.27
N ALA A 812 -13.32 -15.50 34.71
CA ALA A 812 -13.04 -14.35 33.85
C ALA A 812 -13.97 -14.29 32.63
N GLU A 813 -14.14 -15.40 31.91
CA GLU A 813 -15.02 -15.49 30.75
C GLU A 813 -16.50 -15.28 31.14
N ARG A 814 -16.98 -15.90 32.25
CA ARG A 814 -18.36 -15.71 32.73
C ARG A 814 -18.65 -14.27 33.19
N ILE A 815 -17.68 -13.52 33.71
CA ILE A 815 -17.88 -12.12 34.12
C ILE A 815 -17.72 -11.17 32.92
N MET A 816 -16.77 -11.44 32.00
CA MET A 816 -16.59 -10.64 30.77
C MET A 816 -17.77 -10.77 29.79
N ALA A 817 -18.53 -11.87 29.85
CA ALA A 817 -19.74 -12.10 29.07
C ALA A 817 -21.00 -11.40 29.61
N LEU A 818 -20.93 -10.70 30.75
CA LEU A 818 -22.03 -9.85 31.24
C LEU A 818 -22.03 -8.50 30.52
N ASP A 819 -23.20 -7.91 30.27
CA ASP A 819 -23.26 -6.53 29.79
C ASP A 819 -23.04 -5.53 30.93
N PHE A 820 -21.83 -4.99 30.98
CA PHE A 820 -21.36 -3.96 31.92
C PHE A 820 -22.19 -2.67 31.93
N SER A 821 -23.06 -2.43 30.95
CA SER A 821 -24.03 -1.33 30.96
C SER A 821 -24.98 -1.44 32.18
N ASP A 822 -25.46 -2.65 32.49
CA ASP A 822 -26.50 -2.93 33.51
C ASP A 822 -26.06 -3.94 34.60
N ILE A 823 -24.76 -4.10 34.87
CA ILE A 823 -24.30 -5.07 35.90
C ILE A 823 -24.74 -4.67 37.31
N LYS A 824 -25.59 -5.54 37.87
CA LYS A 824 -25.85 -5.65 39.31
C LYS A 824 -24.66 -6.36 40.00
N PRO A 825 -23.98 -5.75 40.99
CA PRO A 825 -22.77 -6.32 41.60
C PRO A 825 -23.00 -7.68 42.27
N GLU A 826 -24.22 -7.96 42.71
CA GLU A 826 -24.68 -9.23 43.28
C GLU A 826 -24.52 -10.39 42.27
N ARG A 827 -24.66 -10.11 40.96
CA ARG A 827 -24.50 -11.13 39.91
C ARG A 827 -23.05 -11.56 39.75
N VAL A 828 -22.11 -10.62 39.82
CA VAL A 828 -20.66 -10.90 39.78
C VAL A 828 -20.22 -11.66 41.02
N GLN A 829 -20.73 -11.27 42.19
CA GLN A 829 -20.51 -12.02 43.44
C GLN A 829 -21.03 -13.46 43.34
N SER A 830 -22.28 -13.67 42.90
CA SER A 830 -22.88 -14.99 42.71
C SER A 830 -22.07 -15.92 41.79
N ILE A 831 -21.43 -15.39 40.73
CA ILE A 831 -20.57 -16.15 39.82
C ILE A 831 -19.25 -16.60 40.49
N LEU A 832 -18.74 -15.81 41.44
CA LEU A 832 -17.53 -16.13 42.20
C LEU A 832 -17.83 -17.10 43.35
N GLU A 833 -19.00 -16.97 43.99
CA GLU A 833 -19.42 -17.86 45.08
C GLU A 833 -19.81 -19.26 44.60
N SER A 834 -20.40 -19.39 43.41
CA SER A 834 -20.71 -20.70 42.82
C SER A 834 -19.46 -21.48 42.40
N ALA A 835 -18.37 -20.78 42.08
CA ALA A 835 -17.06 -21.39 41.86
C ALA A 835 -16.32 -21.67 43.19
N HIS A 836 -16.44 -20.76 44.17
CA HIS A 836 -15.63 -20.75 45.38
C HIS A 836 -16.43 -20.32 46.62
N ALA A 837 -16.69 -21.24 47.55
CA ALA A 837 -17.26 -20.89 48.86
C ALA A 837 -16.35 -19.92 49.63
N MET A 838 -16.95 -18.86 50.21
CA MET A 838 -16.22 -17.79 50.92
C MET A 838 -16.81 -17.48 52.31
N PRO A 839 -15.97 -17.15 53.32
CA PRO A 839 -16.42 -16.63 54.61
C PRO A 839 -17.24 -15.33 54.48
N LEU A 840 -18.10 -15.05 55.46
CA LEU A 840 -18.98 -13.86 55.44
C LEU A 840 -18.23 -12.52 55.44
N THR A 841 -17.08 -12.46 56.12
CA THR A 841 -16.20 -11.28 56.12
C THR A 841 -15.52 -11.07 54.76
N THR A 842 -15.05 -12.15 54.13
CA THR A 842 -14.52 -12.14 52.76
C THR A 842 -15.59 -11.70 51.76
N ARG A 843 -16.83 -12.22 51.89
CA ARG A 843 -17.98 -11.86 51.05
C ARG A 843 -18.26 -10.36 51.04
N THR A 844 -18.34 -9.72 52.21
CA THR A 844 -18.67 -8.28 52.30
C THR A 844 -17.53 -7.38 51.84
N GLN A 845 -16.28 -7.73 52.12
CA GLN A 845 -15.10 -7.01 51.60
C GLN A 845 -15.00 -7.14 50.08
N LEU A 846 -15.21 -8.33 49.52
CA LEU A 846 -15.21 -8.55 48.08
C LEU A 846 -16.36 -7.78 47.40
N PHE A 847 -17.57 -7.75 47.99
CA PHE A 847 -18.70 -6.98 47.47
C PHE A 847 -18.42 -5.47 47.38
N SER A 848 -17.79 -4.87 48.40
CA SER A 848 -17.45 -3.43 48.34
C SER A 848 -16.40 -3.14 47.28
N THR A 849 -15.39 -4.01 47.10
CA THR A 849 -14.44 -3.86 45.98
C THR A 849 -15.14 -3.99 44.63
N ILE A 850 -16.02 -4.97 44.42
CA ILE A 850 -16.83 -5.10 43.19
C ILE A 850 -17.60 -3.80 42.91
N LYS A 851 -18.31 -3.25 43.90
CA LYS A 851 -19.12 -2.03 43.73
C LYS A 851 -18.29 -0.81 43.33
N HIS A 852 -17.10 -0.63 43.92
CA HIS A 852 -16.19 0.46 43.56
C HIS A 852 -15.49 0.27 42.20
N VAL A 853 -15.24 -0.98 41.81
CA VAL A 853 -14.52 -1.33 40.58
C VAL A 853 -15.43 -1.39 39.35
N LEU A 854 -16.70 -1.76 39.50
CA LEU A 854 -17.67 -1.77 38.39
C LEU A 854 -18.09 -0.37 37.95
N SER A 855 -18.34 0.58 38.87
CA SER A 855 -18.89 1.90 38.53
C SER A 855 -18.12 2.67 37.43
N PRO A 856 -16.76 2.69 37.41
CA PRO A 856 -15.99 3.25 36.30
C PRO A 856 -16.08 2.44 35.00
N ALA A 857 -16.16 1.11 35.07
CA ALA A 857 -16.27 0.24 33.89
C ALA A 857 -17.66 0.28 33.24
N THR A 858 -18.72 0.38 34.04
CA THR A 858 -20.08 0.69 33.61
C THR A 858 -20.15 2.07 32.99
N SER A 859 -19.55 3.09 33.62
CA SER A 859 -19.48 4.44 33.04
C SER A 859 -18.78 4.46 31.67
N ALA A 860 -17.66 3.74 31.51
CA ALA A 860 -16.98 3.61 30.23
C ALA A 860 -17.80 2.80 29.19
N SER A 861 -18.59 1.82 29.64
CA SER A 861 -19.49 1.06 28.77
C SER A 861 -20.63 1.91 28.24
N ILE A 862 -21.26 2.71 29.11
CA ILE A 862 -22.33 3.64 28.75
C ILE A 862 -21.82 4.74 27.81
N THR A 863 -20.60 5.26 28.02
CA THR A 863 -19.99 6.19 27.06
C THR A 863 -19.78 5.53 25.70
N ALA A 864 -19.27 4.29 25.64
CA ALA A 864 -19.08 3.57 24.38
C ALA A 864 -20.40 3.27 23.64
N THR A 865 -21.46 2.85 24.34
CA THR A 865 -22.77 2.59 23.71
C THR A 865 -23.44 3.89 23.26
N ALA A 866 -23.29 4.99 24.01
CA ALA A 866 -23.75 6.30 23.60
C ALA A 866 -23.00 6.81 22.35
N THR A 867 -21.66 6.70 22.30
CA THR A 867 -20.87 7.12 21.12
C THR A 867 -21.12 6.23 19.91
N ALA A 868 -21.30 4.92 20.08
CA ALA A 868 -21.66 4.03 18.98
C ALA A 868 -23.05 4.38 18.41
N SER A 869 -24.01 4.66 19.28
CA SER A 869 -25.35 5.14 18.88
C SER A 869 -25.23 6.46 18.11
N SER A 870 -24.54 7.47 18.69
CA SER A 870 -24.34 8.76 18.05
C SER A 870 -23.56 8.68 16.73
N ALA A 871 -22.59 7.77 16.58
CA ALA A 871 -21.86 7.58 15.32
C ALA A 871 -22.77 7.05 14.20
N ALA A 872 -23.69 6.13 14.52
CA ALA A 872 -24.75 5.73 13.60
C ALA A 872 -25.71 6.89 13.26
N THR A 873 -26.07 7.71 14.26
CA THR A 873 -26.93 8.91 14.11
C THR A 873 -26.23 10.10 13.41
N MET A 874 -24.90 10.10 13.31
CA MET A 874 -24.12 11.12 12.60
C MET A 874 -23.78 10.70 11.16
N SER A 875 -23.63 9.40 10.89
CA SER A 875 -23.54 8.89 9.50
C SER A 875 -24.87 9.04 8.74
N GLY A 876 -26.00 9.03 9.44
CA GLY A 876 -27.31 9.39 8.90
C GLY A 876 -27.93 10.54 9.67
N GLN A 877 -27.69 11.79 9.22
CA GLN A 877 -28.14 13.03 9.89
C GLN A 877 -29.60 12.95 10.36
N PHE A 878 -29.80 12.82 11.67
CA PHE A 878 -31.12 12.69 12.27
C PHE A 878 -31.86 14.04 12.29
N VAL A 879 -32.52 14.35 11.17
CA VAL A 879 -33.66 15.27 11.19
C VAL A 879 -34.76 14.58 11.98
N SER A 880 -35.08 15.12 13.16
CA SER A 880 -36.32 14.76 13.86
C SER A 880 -37.50 15.25 13.01
N ILE A 881 -38.07 14.37 12.18
CA ILE A 881 -39.24 14.68 11.36
C ILE A 881 -40.47 14.76 12.26
N SER A 882 -40.66 15.92 12.89
CA SER A 882 -41.95 16.33 13.45
C SER A 882 -42.99 16.37 12.32
N PRO A 883 -44.25 15.99 12.57
CA PRO A 883 -45.25 15.76 11.51
C PRO A 883 -45.71 17.03 10.76
N ASP A 884 -45.21 18.21 11.14
CA ASP A 884 -45.73 19.51 10.70
C ASP A 884 -45.18 19.98 9.33
N THR A 885 -44.26 19.24 8.70
CA THR A 885 -43.62 19.66 7.42
C THR A 885 -44.55 19.58 6.19
N PHE A 886 -45.84 19.30 6.38
CA PHE A 886 -46.85 19.21 5.31
C PHE A 886 -48.09 20.11 5.57
N ALA A 887 -47.89 21.31 6.14
CA ALA A 887 -48.92 22.35 6.21
C ALA A 887 -48.38 23.72 5.78
N LEU A 888 -49.17 24.43 4.96
CA LEU A 888 -48.96 25.84 4.61
C LEU A 888 -50.00 26.72 5.33
N LEU A 889 -49.62 27.99 5.53
CA LEU A 889 -50.33 29.08 6.22
C LEU A 889 -50.17 29.14 7.75
N PRO A 890 -50.13 30.36 8.34
CA PRO A 890 -49.59 30.57 9.69
C PRO A 890 -50.65 30.53 10.79
N SER A 891 -50.24 30.11 11.99
CA SER A 891 -51.00 30.34 13.23
C SER A 891 -50.04 30.44 14.41
N THR A 892 -50.22 31.49 15.23
CA THR A 892 -49.39 31.80 16.39
C THR A 892 -49.83 31.05 17.64
N SER A 893 -48.91 30.42 18.35
CA SER A 893 -49.04 30.21 19.80
C SER A 893 -47.67 30.08 20.49
N THR A 894 -47.59 30.57 21.72
CA THR A 894 -46.38 30.61 22.55
C THR A 894 -46.12 29.29 23.27
N SER A 895 -44.84 28.93 23.43
CA SER A 895 -44.39 28.00 24.47
C SER A 895 -43.16 28.57 25.19
N THR A 896 -43.04 28.30 26.49
CA THR A 896 -42.16 29.04 27.40
C THR A 896 -40.79 28.40 27.58
N SER A 897 -39.72 29.13 27.23
CA SER A 897 -38.34 28.74 27.53
C SER A 897 -37.93 29.13 28.96
N SER A 898 -37.95 28.17 29.88
CA SER A 898 -37.46 28.37 31.26
C SER A 898 -35.95 28.17 31.37
N SER A 899 -35.17 29.24 31.19
CA SER A 899 -33.71 29.23 31.36
C SER A 899 -33.31 29.10 32.84
N PRO A 900 -32.43 28.17 33.23
CA PRO A 900 -31.80 28.16 34.55
C PRO A 900 -30.51 29.00 34.54
N SER A 901 -30.54 30.17 35.20
CA SER A 901 -29.35 31.01 35.46
C SER A 901 -28.55 30.51 36.69
N PRO A 902 -27.27 30.90 36.86
CA PRO A 902 -26.30 30.08 37.61
C PRO A 902 -26.20 30.40 39.11
N SER A 903 -25.77 29.42 39.92
CA SER A 903 -25.27 29.69 41.29
C SER A 903 -24.34 28.62 41.90
N SER A 904 -23.19 29.08 42.38
CA SER A 904 -22.33 28.49 43.44
C SER A 904 -21.50 27.20 43.16
N PRO A 905 -20.33 27.01 43.83
CA PRO A 905 -19.29 26.09 43.35
C PRO A 905 -19.22 24.75 44.11
N THR A 906 -19.45 23.61 43.42
CA THR A 906 -19.23 22.25 44.00
C THR A 906 -18.65 21.19 43.04
N ASP A 907 -18.07 21.58 41.90
CA ASP A 907 -17.69 20.70 40.77
C ASP A 907 -16.66 19.59 41.03
N ASN A 908 -15.97 19.60 42.18
CA ASN A 908 -14.98 18.57 42.51
C ASN A 908 -15.57 17.17 42.74
N ARG A 909 -16.90 17.02 42.86
CA ARG A 909 -17.54 15.70 43.06
C ARG A 909 -17.95 15.00 41.76
N ALA A 910 -18.31 15.74 40.70
CA ALA A 910 -18.76 15.15 39.43
C ALA A 910 -17.63 14.45 38.66
N ASN A 911 -16.42 15.04 38.67
CA ASN A 911 -15.27 14.58 37.87
C ASN A 911 -14.77 13.15 38.20
N ASN A 912 -15.01 12.64 39.42
CA ASN A 912 -14.46 11.34 39.87
C ASN A 912 -15.29 10.11 39.46
N THR A 913 -16.46 10.27 38.84
CA THR A 913 -17.40 9.17 38.54
C THR A 913 -16.95 8.20 37.45
N GLY A 914 -16.02 8.61 36.57
CA GLY A 914 -15.55 7.81 35.43
C GLY A 914 -14.13 7.27 35.55
N CYS A 915 -13.56 7.28 36.75
CA CYS A 915 -12.14 6.97 37.00
C CYS A 915 -12.03 5.88 38.07
N PHE A 916 -11.10 4.93 37.92
CA PHE A 916 -10.81 3.98 38.98
C PHE A 916 -10.25 4.71 40.21
N THR A 917 -10.86 4.49 41.37
CA THR A 917 -10.47 5.07 42.66
C THR A 917 -9.59 4.12 43.49
N ASP A 918 -9.88 2.83 43.42
CA ASP A 918 -9.15 1.74 44.08
C ASP A 918 -7.67 1.63 43.62
N PRO A 919 -6.70 1.38 44.52
CA PRO A 919 -5.29 1.20 44.15
C PRO A 919 -5.01 -0.07 43.32
N VAL A 920 -5.79 -1.15 43.46
CA VAL A 920 -5.51 -2.42 42.76
C VAL A 920 -5.82 -2.31 41.27
N THR A 921 -6.99 -1.78 40.91
CA THR A 921 -7.38 -1.43 39.53
C THR A 921 -6.41 -0.45 38.89
N LYS A 922 -6.01 0.62 39.59
CA LYS A 922 -4.96 1.55 39.11
C LYS A 922 -3.65 0.84 38.77
N LEU A 923 -3.22 -0.10 39.63
CA LEU A 923 -2.01 -0.89 39.39
C LEU A 923 -2.17 -1.87 38.22
N MET A 924 -3.33 -2.53 38.09
CA MET A 924 -3.61 -3.43 36.95
C MET A 924 -3.64 -2.66 35.63
N LEU A 925 -4.34 -1.52 35.57
CA LEU A 925 -4.39 -0.67 34.38
C LEU A 925 -3.01 -0.11 34.01
N SER A 926 -2.19 0.30 34.99
CA SER A 926 -0.81 0.74 34.77
C SER A 926 0.09 -0.38 34.20
N ARG A 927 0.00 -1.60 34.75
CA ARG A 927 0.71 -2.78 34.24
C ARG A 927 0.23 -3.16 32.83
N LEU A 928 -1.07 -3.06 32.56
CA LEU A 928 -1.65 -3.30 31.24
C LEU A 928 -1.17 -2.25 30.22
N ARG A 929 -1.15 -0.96 30.58
CA ARG A 929 -0.58 0.14 29.77
C ARG A 929 0.87 -0.15 29.39
N ALA A 930 1.70 -0.57 30.35
CA ALA A 930 3.09 -0.93 30.10
C ALA A 930 3.26 -2.14 29.15
N HIS A 931 2.46 -3.20 29.34
CA HIS A 931 2.48 -4.38 28.46
C HIS A 931 2.02 -4.06 27.03
N VAL A 932 0.92 -3.31 26.87
CA VAL A 932 0.39 -2.88 25.56
C VAL A 932 1.40 -1.95 24.86
N PHE A 933 1.97 -0.97 25.56
CA PHE A 933 3.02 -0.10 25.02
C PHE A 933 4.26 -0.88 24.57
N ALA A 934 4.72 -1.85 25.36
CA ALA A 934 5.89 -2.67 25.02
C ALA A 934 5.66 -3.56 23.78
N ARG A 935 4.41 -3.95 23.48
CA ARG A 935 4.07 -4.67 22.24
C ARG A 935 3.88 -3.75 21.03
N LEU A 936 3.32 -2.55 21.22
CA LEU A 936 3.10 -1.58 20.11
C LEU A 936 4.36 -0.79 19.73
N SER A 937 5.26 -0.51 20.68
CA SER A 937 6.52 0.20 20.42
C SER A 937 7.66 -0.68 19.89
N ALA A 938 7.45 -2.00 19.81
CA ALA A 938 8.39 -2.96 19.23
C ALA A 938 8.67 -2.64 17.75
N SER A 939 9.92 -2.31 17.42
CA SER A 939 10.27 -1.74 16.11
C SER A 939 10.64 -2.78 15.05
N SER A 940 11.24 -3.90 15.46
CA SER A 940 11.68 -4.96 14.55
C SER A 940 10.70 -6.15 14.52
N ALA A 941 10.70 -6.90 13.41
CA ALA A 941 9.89 -8.11 13.29
C ALA A 941 10.24 -9.17 14.35
N SER A 942 11.54 -9.37 14.62
CA SER A 942 12.03 -10.29 15.66
C SER A 942 11.60 -9.85 17.06
N GLU A 943 11.56 -8.56 17.34
CA GLU A 943 11.05 -8.02 18.62
C GLU A 943 9.53 -8.20 18.75
N ARG A 944 8.75 -7.92 17.70
CA ARG A 944 7.29 -8.16 17.70
C ARG A 944 6.95 -9.64 17.94
N VAL A 945 7.72 -10.56 17.37
CA VAL A 945 7.61 -12.00 17.63
C VAL A 945 8.00 -12.33 19.07
N ARG A 946 9.17 -11.89 19.55
CA ARG A 946 9.64 -12.10 20.93
C ARG A 946 8.62 -11.63 21.97
N MET A 947 8.16 -10.39 21.85
CA MET A 947 7.19 -9.77 22.77
C MET A 947 5.81 -10.41 22.71
N THR A 948 5.49 -11.15 21.64
CA THR A 948 4.26 -11.94 21.53
C THR A 948 4.44 -13.32 22.17
N ALA A 949 5.58 -13.98 21.95
CA ALA A 949 5.91 -15.25 22.60
C ALA A 949 5.99 -15.13 24.14
N THR A 950 6.55 -14.03 24.66
CA THR A 950 6.62 -13.77 26.10
C THR A 950 5.35 -13.14 26.70
N ALA A 951 4.31 -12.86 25.90
CA ALA A 951 3.13 -12.13 26.36
C ALA A 951 2.38 -12.86 27.49
N SER A 952 2.25 -14.18 27.41
CA SER A 952 1.62 -15.00 28.45
C SER A 952 2.37 -14.93 29.79
N GLN A 953 3.70 -15.05 29.76
CA GLN A 953 4.56 -14.94 30.95
C GLN A 953 4.57 -13.52 31.53
N SER A 954 4.60 -12.50 30.68
CA SER A 954 4.57 -11.09 31.09
C SER A 954 3.22 -10.75 31.75
N LEU A 955 2.10 -11.14 31.13
CA LEU A 955 0.76 -10.86 31.65
C LEU A 955 0.43 -11.71 32.90
N ALA A 956 0.94 -12.94 33.01
CA ALA A 956 0.89 -13.73 34.24
C ALA A 956 1.70 -13.09 35.38
N THR A 957 2.86 -12.50 35.07
CA THR A 957 3.67 -11.75 36.04
C THR A 957 3.01 -10.42 36.43
N ALA A 958 2.24 -9.80 35.53
CA ALA A 958 1.42 -8.64 35.83
C ALA A 958 0.21 -8.94 36.72
N GLY A 959 -0.21 -10.21 36.83
CA GLY A 959 -1.37 -10.65 37.62
C GLY A 959 -2.66 -10.88 36.81
N MET A 960 -2.56 -11.00 35.47
CA MET A 960 -3.70 -11.08 34.54
C MET A 960 -3.61 -12.29 33.58
N PRO A 961 -3.20 -13.51 34.01
CA PRO A 961 -2.93 -14.64 33.11
C PRO A 961 -4.14 -15.10 32.26
N GLU A 962 -5.37 -14.81 32.69
CA GLU A 962 -6.60 -15.16 31.97
C GLU A 962 -6.78 -14.37 30.66
N PHE A 963 -6.30 -13.12 30.61
CA PHE A 963 -6.71 -12.14 29.59
C PHE A 963 -5.81 -12.08 28.35
N VAL A 964 -4.90 -13.06 28.17
CA VAL A 964 -3.90 -13.05 27.08
C VAL A 964 -4.54 -12.92 25.69
N SER A 965 -5.66 -13.60 25.44
CA SER A 965 -6.41 -13.49 24.17
C SER A 965 -7.04 -12.12 23.98
N GLU A 966 -7.72 -11.60 25.02
CA GLU A 966 -8.44 -10.32 24.96
C GLU A 966 -7.50 -9.12 24.84
N VAL A 967 -6.42 -9.09 25.62
CA VAL A 967 -5.34 -8.11 25.49
C VAL A 967 -4.61 -8.28 24.15
N GLY A 968 -4.56 -9.51 23.61
CA GLY A 968 -4.11 -9.80 22.25
C GLY A 968 -4.93 -9.03 21.20
N LYS A 969 -6.27 -9.16 21.24
CA LYS A 969 -7.17 -8.46 20.30
C LYS A 969 -7.08 -6.94 20.43
N VAL A 970 -6.98 -6.40 21.66
CA VAL A 970 -6.81 -4.95 21.89
C VAL A 970 -5.50 -4.43 21.29
N VAL A 971 -4.38 -5.17 21.43
CA VAL A 971 -3.10 -4.81 20.80
C VAL A 971 -3.18 -4.87 19.28
N GLU A 972 -3.93 -5.82 18.70
CA GLU A 972 -4.12 -5.92 17.26
C GLU A 972 -4.96 -4.75 16.70
N SER A 973 -6.10 -4.42 17.32
CA SER A 973 -6.95 -3.30 16.92
C SER A 973 -6.21 -1.96 17.02
N LEU A 974 -5.50 -1.71 18.13
CA LEU A 974 -4.65 -0.52 18.26
C LEU A 974 -3.50 -0.51 17.25
N GLY A 975 -2.98 -1.69 16.87
CA GLY A 975 -1.98 -1.84 15.82
C GLY A 975 -2.49 -1.39 14.45
N LYS A 976 -3.71 -1.79 14.08
CA LYS A 976 -4.36 -1.40 12.81
C LYS A 976 -4.64 0.10 12.73
N VAL A 977 -5.24 0.68 13.77
CA VAL A 977 -5.49 2.15 13.86
C VAL A 977 -4.16 2.91 13.73
N ARG A 978 -3.12 2.49 14.47
CA ARG A 978 -1.78 3.10 14.41
C ARG A 978 -1.15 3.00 13.02
N GLU A 979 -1.33 1.89 12.32
CA GLU A 979 -0.76 1.68 10.97
C GLU A 979 -1.45 2.57 9.94
N VAL A 980 -2.78 2.67 9.98
CA VAL A 980 -3.57 3.52 9.08
C VAL A 980 -3.36 5.02 9.36
N ASP A 981 -3.49 5.47 10.60
CA ASP A 981 -3.27 6.89 10.97
C ASP A 981 -1.83 7.34 10.67
N TRP A 982 -0.84 6.45 10.82
CA TRP A 982 0.54 6.76 10.42
C TRP A 982 0.74 6.79 8.89
N MET A 983 0.06 5.92 8.13
CA MET A 983 0.10 5.95 6.65
C MET A 983 -0.61 7.17 6.08
N CYS A 984 -1.73 7.59 6.66
CA CYS A 984 -2.50 8.75 6.22
C CYS A 984 -1.86 10.06 6.71
N HIS A 985 -1.55 10.20 8.00
CA HIS A 985 -1.20 11.48 8.62
C HIS A 985 0.25 11.57 9.14
N GLY A 986 1.12 10.60 8.83
CA GLY A 986 2.54 10.60 9.24
C GLY A 986 3.27 11.91 8.94
N MET A 987 3.04 12.52 7.78
CA MET A 987 3.62 13.83 7.40
C MET A 987 3.17 14.98 8.31
N VAL A 988 1.95 14.92 8.88
CA VAL A 988 1.44 15.92 9.83
C VAL A 988 2.19 15.78 11.16
N TYR A 989 2.42 14.56 11.64
CA TYR A 989 3.23 14.28 12.83
C TYR A 989 4.70 14.69 12.65
N GLU A 990 5.28 14.47 11.46
CA GLU A 990 6.65 14.90 11.14
C GLU A 990 6.78 16.42 11.00
N GLY A 991 5.74 17.09 10.49
CA GLY A 991 5.62 18.56 10.52
C GLY A 991 5.60 19.11 11.95
N VAL A 992 4.69 18.63 12.80
CA VAL A 992 4.60 19.02 14.22
C VAL A 992 5.88 18.70 14.99
N TRP A 993 6.55 17.57 14.70
CA TRP A 993 7.86 17.25 15.26
C TRP A 993 8.95 18.24 14.84
N SER A 994 8.89 18.76 13.61
CA SER A 994 9.85 19.74 13.08
C SER A 994 9.62 21.14 13.66
N GLU A 995 8.36 21.59 13.77
CA GLU A 995 7.98 22.83 14.46
C GLU A 995 8.58 22.89 15.88
N GLU A 996 8.49 21.79 16.63
CA GLU A 996 9.04 21.69 17.99
C GLU A 996 10.51 21.24 18.07
N GLY A 997 11.17 21.07 16.92
CA GLY A 997 12.62 20.91 16.82
C GLY A 997 13.32 22.26 16.81
N ASP A 998 12.80 23.18 15.99
CA ASP A 998 13.39 24.51 15.75
C ASP A 998 13.14 25.46 16.94
N GLY A 999 11.94 25.43 17.52
CA GLY A 999 11.59 26.16 18.75
C GLY A 999 12.38 25.76 20.01
N GLY A 1000 13.34 24.83 19.90
CA GLY A 1000 14.27 24.47 20.97
C GLY A 1000 15.48 25.40 21.12
N VAL A 1001 15.77 26.26 20.13
CA VAL A 1001 16.97 27.12 20.12
C VAL A 1001 16.60 28.60 20.07
N GLY A 1002 16.14 29.13 21.21
CA GLY A 1002 16.10 30.58 21.44
C GLY A 1002 14.75 31.17 21.81
N ASN A 1003 14.22 30.83 22.98
CA ASN A 1003 13.46 31.83 23.74
C ASN A 1003 13.64 31.66 25.25
N GLY A 1004 14.64 32.35 25.78
CA GLY A 1004 15.12 32.21 27.15
C GLY A 1004 15.47 33.55 27.81
N ASN A 1005 14.60 34.57 27.65
CA ASN A 1005 14.52 35.74 28.53
C ASN A 1005 13.29 36.60 28.19
N GLY A 1006 12.61 37.12 29.22
CA GLY A 1006 11.43 37.99 29.09
C GLY A 1006 10.13 37.20 28.87
N ASN A 1007 9.03 37.44 29.59
CA ASN A 1007 8.71 38.61 30.42
C ASN A 1007 7.92 38.20 31.68
N GLU A 1008 8.13 38.92 32.79
CA GLU A 1008 7.29 38.78 33.99
C GLU A 1008 6.01 39.63 33.87
N ASN A 1009 5.04 39.34 34.73
CA ASN A 1009 4.01 40.26 35.22
C ASN A 1009 3.27 41.14 34.18
N ARG A 1010 2.10 40.66 33.74
CA ARG A 1010 0.90 41.51 33.87
C ARG A 1010 -0.36 40.72 34.16
N ASN A 1011 -0.78 40.76 35.42
CA ASN A 1011 -2.07 40.28 35.89
C ASN A 1011 -2.96 41.50 36.15
N GLN A 1012 -4.04 41.68 35.39
CA GLN A 1012 -5.14 42.59 35.73
C GLN A 1012 -6.37 42.34 34.85
N ASN A 1013 -7.56 42.44 35.46
CA ASN A 1013 -8.87 42.34 34.82
C ASN A 1013 -9.10 43.49 33.82
N VAL A 1014 -10.11 43.34 32.96
CA VAL A 1014 -11.22 44.31 32.84
C VAL A 1014 -12.42 43.57 32.21
N ASP A 1015 -13.60 43.74 32.81
CA ASP A 1015 -14.89 43.36 32.24
C ASP A 1015 -15.47 44.53 31.43
N GLY A 1016 -16.35 44.24 30.47
CA GLY A 1016 -17.42 45.16 30.09
C GLY A 1016 -17.34 45.83 28.71
N ASP A 1017 -18.46 45.72 28.00
CA ASP A 1017 -19.07 46.66 27.06
C ASP A 1017 -18.24 47.49 26.07
N GLY A 1018 -18.65 47.38 24.81
CA GLY A 1018 -19.41 48.52 24.27
C GLY A 1018 -19.05 49.00 22.86
N TYR A 1019 -20.04 48.91 21.97
CA TYR A 1019 -20.24 49.77 20.79
C TYR A 1019 -19.07 50.07 19.84
N VAL A 1020 -19.10 49.33 18.72
CA VAL A 1020 -19.28 49.89 17.35
C VAL A 1020 -19.24 51.43 17.25
N VAL A 1021 -18.30 51.97 16.47
CA VAL A 1021 -18.61 52.92 15.36
C VAL A 1021 -17.47 52.97 14.34
N GLU A 1022 -17.89 52.99 13.07
CA GLU A 1022 -17.26 53.37 11.79
C GLU A 1022 -15.73 53.48 11.62
N ARG A 1023 -15.26 52.86 10.53
CA ARG A 1023 -13.97 53.12 9.89
C ARG A 1023 -14.18 54.10 8.73
N GLN A 1024 -13.51 55.24 8.75
CA GLN A 1024 -13.37 56.14 7.58
C GLN A 1024 -11.89 56.34 7.21
N THR A 1025 -11.65 56.43 5.90
CA THR A 1025 -10.64 57.22 5.14
C THR A 1025 -9.43 57.83 5.88
N GLU A 1026 -8.21 57.87 5.33
CA GLU A 1026 -7.68 57.48 4.01
C GLU A 1026 -6.12 57.51 4.01
N VAL A 1027 -5.51 57.24 2.83
CA VAL A 1027 -4.06 57.22 2.48
C VAL A 1027 -3.38 55.85 2.62
#